data_AF-A0AAE0VUG5-F1
#
_entry.id   AF-A0AAE0VUG5-F1
#
_cell.length_a   1.000
_cell.length_b   1.000
_cell.length_c   1.000
_cell.angle_alpha   90.00
_cell.angle_beta   90.00
_cell.angle_gamma   90.00
#
_symmetry.space_group_name_H-M   'P 1'
#
loop_
_entity.id
_entity.type
_entity.pdbx_description
1 polymer ?
#
loop_
_entity_poly.entity_id
_entity_poly.type
_entity_poly.pdbx_seq_one_letter_code
_entity_poly.pdbx_strand_id
1 'polypeptide(L)'
;MAASKTGMAYNFFQNGKYGGFPQNLGNDMELTQDMHLKMSKKIAQLTKVIYALNTKNDEHENIVQSLKEQHEEEVQKILSETKDKIAVYKAKIDAESEVRKRVQSLEESLTDHEKHRVHAITEFENFKRQSAEREIQLKTENAQKILELSQDVLKAKRNFEEKINEFERWKKNINEDKEAALNELRLAHEKEVNDLRNFQHNQSSDWLNEVAKLEDKYKVQIEDLKGNYEKLMAEKNKLIEDYDLKLSKAQAFYEKELEALRQSQNQTEESAYRLLQERQEQLRKDFAAQEAELRKQVDSLVNQLTESEDLATKYKRDLEQLLSQLQNKDQASLEIGRQLQEAKQQSMDALTELKTVESELIAMRERCAEQSNELLKKSGVIGELEATKLQNHSTITSLQTELSKVKDRLAWLEKERKDLERQKSSLSESQKSQLQALERALEDMSVEKQTLKEKLEREIESLKNRSSQSEKEREDKHKAEIDELRRCAKDELNAEKKQAEDRLLVTKEELTGKYVKQIEELQKEKEQLKAEYEKVRSELSSRLQSAEDEVMRLSKIVHESEQGLGSASSHISNLKEVSNRLQAELDKTKNELKDAKIKAADLQAELDKLKMLHNTKMKEASAEQQRKLEQLSKDLELKWSETLRSECAKLRQELTEQKEKENRTALQHLASLKDEEIAASKAGWEKRVNDLMKQIAMLKENLQNSESKIGEELERFRQDAEAERKRLEQELLAAADDYANKIHIMEEVQVEKIKKLKEQKDQEMEVSFNEL
;
A
#
# COMPACT_ATOMS: atom_id res chain seq x y z
N MET A 1 101.81 -35.26 46.38
CA MET A 1 101.64 -36.68 46.79
C MET A 1 102.23 -37.56 45.68
N ALA A 2 102.82 -38.74 45.89
CA ALA A 2 103.49 -39.29 47.09
C ALA A 2 104.25 -40.61 46.72
N ALA A 3 105.45 -40.81 47.28
CA ALA A 3 106.24 -42.07 47.31
C ALA A 3 106.72 -42.66 45.94
N SER A 4 107.70 -43.57 45.82
CA SER A 4 108.62 -44.25 46.77
C SER A 4 109.91 -44.70 46.00
N LYS A 5 111.14 -44.55 46.52
CA LYS A 5 112.02 -45.57 47.19
C LYS A 5 112.45 -46.81 46.36
N THR A 6 113.65 -47.42 46.46
CA THR A 6 115.03 -47.12 47.00
C THR A 6 115.99 -48.29 46.62
N GLY A 7 117.33 -48.10 46.59
CA GLY A 7 118.33 -49.21 46.55
C GLY A 7 119.79 -48.71 46.57
N MET A 8 120.75 -49.43 47.21
CA MET A 8 122.13 -48.94 47.47
C MET A 8 123.16 -50.03 47.91
N ALA A 9 124.46 -49.67 47.86
CA ALA A 9 125.66 -50.37 48.41
C ALA A 9 126.14 -51.66 47.67
N TYR A 10 127.39 -52.19 47.81
CA TYR A 10 128.45 -52.08 48.85
C TYR A 10 129.92 -52.08 48.28
N ASN A 11 130.93 -51.93 49.16
CA ASN A 11 132.40 -51.95 48.90
C ASN A 11 133.13 -52.96 49.83
N PHE A 12 134.31 -53.53 49.48
CA PHE A 12 135.43 -53.85 50.45
C PHE A 12 136.77 -54.48 49.90
N PHE A 13 137.91 -53.89 50.30
CA PHE A 13 139.21 -54.48 50.78
C PHE A 13 140.34 -55.11 49.87
N GLN A 14 141.48 -55.50 50.51
CA GLN A 14 142.88 -55.23 50.09
C GLN A 14 143.99 -56.16 50.73
N ASN A 15 145.20 -56.27 50.12
CA ASN A 15 146.51 -56.87 50.59
C ASN A 15 146.65 -58.44 50.61
N GLY A 16 147.81 -59.15 50.61
CA GLY A 16 149.29 -58.92 50.59
C GLY A 16 150.05 -60.30 50.73
N LYS A 17 151.39 -60.55 50.89
CA LYS A 17 152.71 -59.83 50.81
C LYS A 17 153.91 -60.83 51.13
N TYR A 18 155.21 -60.49 50.89
CA TYR A 18 156.51 -61.13 51.32
C TYR A 18 157.07 -62.39 50.57
N GLY A 19 158.39 -62.74 50.50
CA GLY A 19 159.66 -61.96 50.64
C GLY A 19 160.99 -62.71 51.05
N GLY A 20 162.09 -62.68 50.23
CA GLY A 20 163.53 -62.52 50.66
C GLY A 20 164.59 -63.68 50.75
N PHE A 21 165.71 -63.59 49.97
CA PHE A 21 167.15 -64.03 50.19
C PHE A 21 167.52 -65.52 50.60
N PRO A 22 168.81 -66.01 50.67
CA PRO A 22 170.15 -65.46 50.35
C PRO A 22 171.17 -66.36 49.53
N GLN A 23 172.43 -65.89 49.48
CA GLN A 23 173.74 -66.27 48.89
C GLN A 23 174.32 -67.73 48.80
N ASN A 24 174.95 -68.01 47.63
CA ASN A 24 176.40 -68.32 47.37
C ASN A 24 177.09 -69.66 47.79
N LEU A 25 178.30 -69.89 47.20
CA LEU A 25 179.26 -71.02 47.32
C LEU A 25 178.91 -72.31 46.53
N GLY A 26 179.86 -73.10 46.01
CA GLY A 26 181.31 -72.89 45.83
C GLY A 26 182.13 -74.20 45.72
N ASN A 27 183.15 -74.22 44.85
CA ASN A 27 184.25 -75.22 44.76
C ASN A 27 183.91 -76.69 44.39
N ASP A 28 184.87 -77.58 44.06
CA ASP A 28 186.13 -77.49 43.26
C ASP A 28 186.72 -78.91 43.14
N MET A 29 187.43 -79.24 42.05
CA MET A 29 188.60 -80.14 42.05
C MET A 29 189.30 -80.19 40.68
N GLU A 30 190.63 -80.35 40.74
CA GLU A 30 191.57 -80.14 39.64
C GLU A 30 191.28 -80.95 38.37
N LEU A 31 191.27 -80.27 37.21
CA LEU A 31 191.17 -80.91 35.91
C LEU A 31 192.15 -80.28 34.91
N THR A 32 193.04 -81.10 34.36
CA THR A 32 194.24 -80.67 33.63
C THR A 32 193.95 -79.66 32.53
N GLN A 33 194.82 -78.64 32.38
CA GLN A 33 194.56 -77.37 31.68
C GLN A 33 193.96 -77.48 30.25
N ASP A 34 194.27 -78.53 29.49
CA ASP A 34 193.69 -78.79 28.16
C ASP A 34 192.19 -79.20 28.21
N MET A 35 191.76 -79.90 29.26
CA MET A 35 190.34 -80.24 29.45
C MET A 35 189.52 -79.00 29.79
N HIS A 36 190.06 -78.10 30.62
CA HIS A 36 189.41 -76.83 30.95
C HIS A 36 189.14 -75.98 29.70
N LEU A 37 190.08 -75.93 28.75
CA LEU A 37 189.91 -75.20 27.48
C LEU A 37 188.78 -75.79 26.62
N LYS A 38 188.65 -77.13 26.61
CA LYS A 38 187.57 -77.85 25.90
C LYS A 38 186.21 -77.63 26.56
N MET A 39 186.14 -77.65 27.89
CA MET A 39 184.92 -77.31 28.64
C MET A 39 184.50 -75.85 28.40
N SER A 40 185.41 -74.88 28.52
CA SER A 40 185.09 -73.46 28.28
C SER A 40 184.59 -73.20 26.85
N LYS A 41 185.14 -73.87 25.83
CA LYS A 41 184.60 -73.82 24.46
C LYS A 41 183.20 -74.41 24.37
N LYS A 42 182.92 -75.51 25.07
CA LYS A 42 181.59 -76.15 25.10
C LYS A 42 180.56 -75.27 25.83
N ILE A 43 180.94 -74.67 26.96
CA ILE A 43 180.13 -73.70 27.70
C ILE A 43 179.84 -72.49 26.82
N ALA A 44 180.83 -71.84 26.21
CA ALA A 44 180.60 -70.69 25.33
C ALA A 44 179.71 -71.03 24.12
N GLN A 45 179.84 -72.24 23.56
CA GLN A 45 178.97 -72.72 22.48
C GLN A 45 177.52 -72.94 22.98
N LEU A 46 177.33 -73.51 24.18
CA LEU A 46 176.02 -73.65 24.81
C LEU A 46 175.41 -72.29 25.16
N THR A 47 176.15 -71.37 25.77
CA THR A 47 175.70 -69.99 26.07
C THR A 47 175.23 -69.28 24.80
N LYS A 48 175.95 -69.43 23.67
CA LYS A 48 175.54 -68.84 22.39
C LYS A 48 174.27 -69.47 21.82
N VAL A 49 174.07 -70.78 22.00
CA VAL A 49 172.83 -71.47 21.61
C VAL A 49 171.66 -71.08 22.52
N ILE A 50 171.88 -70.99 23.83
CA ILE A 50 170.88 -70.52 24.82
C ILE A 50 170.47 -69.08 24.51
N TYR A 51 171.43 -68.17 24.24
CA TYR A 51 171.10 -66.80 23.85
C TYR A 51 170.28 -66.75 22.57
N ALA A 52 170.66 -67.49 21.52
CA ALA A 52 169.91 -67.54 20.27
C ALA A 52 168.51 -68.17 20.42
N LEU A 53 168.35 -69.16 21.30
CA LEU A 53 167.04 -69.74 21.65
C LEU A 53 166.18 -68.75 22.43
N ASN A 54 166.75 -68.05 23.42
CA ASN A 54 166.04 -67.07 24.22
C ASN A 54 165.61 -65.88 23.37
N THR A 55 166.50 -65.27 22.58
CA THR A 55 166.12 -64.19 21.65
C THR A 55 165.01 -64.63 20.70
N LYS A 56 165.05 -65.88 20.20
CA LYS A 56 163.97 -66.40 19.35
C LYS A 56 162.67 -66.68 20.13
N ASN A 57 162.76 -67.04 21.42
CA ASN A 57 161.60 -67.15 22.29
C ASN A 57 160.99 -65.76 22.56
N ASP A 58 161.82 -64.76 22.85
CA ASP A 58 161.41 -63.37 23.02
C ASP A 58 160.75 -62.83 21.73
N GLU A 59 161.32 -63.12 20.55
CA GLU A 59 160.71 -62.85 19.24
C GLU A 59 159.34 -63.54 19.09
N HIS A 60 159.22 -64.82 19.47
CA HIS A 60 157.96 -65.55 19.42
C HIS A 60 156.92 -65.02 20.42
N GLU A 61 157.31 -64.63 21.63
CA GLU A 61 156.42 -64.01 22.63
C GLU A 61 155.94 -62.63 22.15
N ASN A 62 156.81 -61.80 21.55
CA ASN A 62 156.42 -60.53 20.93
C ASN A 62 155.46 -60.74 19.75
N ILE A 63 155.68 -61.75 18.90
CA ILE A 63 154.75 -62.10 17.79
C ILE A 63 153.40 -62.55 18.33
N VAL A 64 153.38 -63.41 19.36
CA VAL A 64 152.14 -63.88 20.01
C VAL A 64 151.41 -62.73 20.72
N GLN A 65 152.14 -61.80 21.32
CA GLN A 65 151.55 -60.62 21.96
C GLN A 65 150.93 -59.67 20.92
N SER A 66 151.65 -59.37 19.84
CA SER A 66 151.11 -58.55 18.73
C SER A 66 149.89 -59.19 18.07
N LEU A 67 149.86 -60.52 17.92
CA LEU A 67 148.69 -61.25 17.42
C LEU A 67 147.48 -61.18 18.37
N LYS A 68 147.70 -61.20 19.70
CA LYS A 68 146.61 -60.97 20.67
C LYS A 68 146.08 -59.55 20.57
N GLU A 69 146.95 -58.56 20.50
CA GLU A 69 146.60 -57.14 20.41
C GLU A 69 145.80 -56.87 19.13
N GLN A 70 146.24 -57.37 17.97
CA GLN A 70 145.49 -57.30 16.71
C GLN A 70 144.12 -57.99 16.80
N HIS A 71 144.04 -59.18 17.38
CA HIS A 71 142.77 -59.88 17.56
C HIS A 71 141.84 -59.15 18.56
N GLU A 72 142.38 -58.52 19.60
CA GLU A 72 141.60 -57.71 20.55
C GLU A 72 141.10 -56.41 19.89
N GLU A 73 141.91 -55.75 19.06
CA GLU A 73 141.49 -54.63 18.22
C GLU A 73 140.37 -55.04 17.23
N GLU A 74 140.50 -56.19 16.55
CA GLU A 74 139.46 -56.71 15.67
C GLU A 74 138.17 -57.03 16.43
N VAL A 75 138.25 -57.65 17.62
CA VAL A 75 137.09 -57.90 18.48
C VAL A 75 136.43 -56.59 18.93
N GLN A 76 137.20 -55.60 19.37
CA GLN A 76 136.65 -54.29 19.76
C GLN A 76 135.99 -53.57 18.58
N LYS A 77 136.59 -53.65 17.39
CA LYS A 77 136.02 -53.10 16.14
C LYS A 77 134.73 -53.82 15.73
N ILE A 78 134.69 -55.15 15.80
CA ILE A 78 133.47 -55.92 15.53
C ILE A 78 132.37 -55.57 16.54
N LEU A 79 132.71 -55.39 17.82
CA LEU A 79 131.77 -54.98 18.86
C LEU A 79 131.25 -53.55 18.65
N SER A 80 132.10 -52.58 18.28
CA SER A 80 131.65 -51.22 17.99
C SER A 80 130.78 -51.15 16.73
N GLU A 81 131.21 -51.78 15.62
CA GLU A 81 130.40 -51.88 14.40
C GLU A 81 129.05 -52.56 14.65
N THR A 82 129.01 -53.60 15.48
CA THR A 82 127.77 -54.32 15.83
C THR A 82 126.86 -53.43 16.70
N LYS A 83 127.42 -52.71 17.67
CA LYS A 83 126.70 -51.75 18.51
C LYS A 83 126.08 -50.62 17.67
N ASP A 84 126.81 -50.08 16.71
CA ASP A 84 126.34 -49.00 15.83
C ASP A 84 125.28 -49.51 14.85
N LYS A 85 125.45 -50.71 14.28
CA LYS A 85 124.41 -51.39 13.49
C LYS A 85 123.13 -51.59 14.32
N ILE A 86 123.24 -52.06 15.57
CA ILE A 86 122.10 -52.18 16.50
C ILE A 86 121.45 -50.83 16.80
N ALA A 87 122.23 -49.75 17.00
CA ALA A 87 121.70 -48.41 17.22
C ALA A 87 120.92 -47.90 16.00
N VAL A 88 121.43 -48.11 14.79
CA VAL A 88 120.73 -47.77 13.54
C VAL A 88 119.45 -48.60 13.36
N TYR A 89 119.46 -49.89 13.68
CA TYR A 89 118.24 -50.70 13.63
C TYR A 89 117.19 -50.29 14.66
N LYS A 90 117.61 -49.94 15.90
CA LYS A 90 116.69 -49.37 16.91
C LYS A 90 116.08 -48.05 16.44
N ALA A 91 116.90 -47.09 15.99
CA ALA A 91 116.41 -45.82 15.48
C ALA A 91 115.44 -45.98 14.30
N LYS A 92 115.65 -46.98 13.43
CA LYS A 92 114.69 -47.34 12.37
C LYS A 92 113.38 -47.92 12.91
N ILE A 93 113.44 -48.83 13.88
CA ILE A 93 112.24 -49.41 14.53
C ILE A 93 111.45 -48.34 15.30
N ASP A 94 112.14 -47.44 15.99
CA ASP A 94 111.52 -46.34 16.75
C ASP A 94 110.81 -45.37 15.80
N ALA A 95 111.47 -44.94 14.72
CA ALA A 95 110.88 -44.11 13.66
C ALA A 95 109.74 -44.82 12.92
N GLU A 96 109.85 -46.13 12.66
CA GLU A 96 108.75 -46.92 12.08
C GLU A 96 107.57 -47.00 13.05
N SER A 97 107.81 -47.08 14.37
CA SER A 97 106.76 -47.03 15.40
C SER A 97 106.06 -45.67 15.43
N GLU A 98 106.80 -44.58 15.21
CA GLU A 98 106.26 -43.22 15.15
C GLU A 98 105.43 -43.01 13.88
N VAL A 99 105.91 -43.48 12.73
CA VAL A 99 105.14 -43.49 11.48
C VAL A 99 103.86 -44.32 11.63
N ARG A 100 103.92 -45.52 12.24
CA ARG A 100 102.74 -46.36 12.51
C ARG A 100 101.72 -45.64 13.40
N LYS A 101 102.15 -45.01 14.50
CA LYS A 101 101.27 -44.18 15.37
C LYS A 101 100.68 -43.00 14.61
N ARG A 102 101.45 -42.36 13.73
CA ARG A 102 100.98 -41.21 12.94
C ARG A 102 99.97 -41.63 11.87
N VAL A 103 100.15 -42.79 11.24
CA VAL A 103 99.17 -43.40 10.34
C VAL A 103 97.88 -43.70 11.11
N GLN A 104 97.93 -44.38 12.26
CA GLN A 104 96.75 -44.66 13.09
C GLN A 104 95.99 -43.38 13.48
N SER A 105 96.70 -42.34 13.95
CA SER A 105 96.09 -41.04 14.29
C SER A 105 95.45 -40.33 13.08
N LEU A 106 95.98 -40.53 11.87
CA LEU A 106 95.39 -40.00 10.64
C LEU A 106 94.21 -40.84 10.17
N GLU A 107 94.24 -42.16 10.32
CA GLU A 107 93.14 -43.08 10.04
C GLU A 107 91.95 -42.81 10.96
N GLU A 108 92.18 -42.69 12.28
CA GLU A 108 91.17 -42.30 13.27
C GLU A 108 90.50 -40.97 12.88
N SER A 109 91.31 -39.92 12.67
CA SER A 109 90.84 -38.60 12.24
C SER A 109 90.09 -38.63 10.90
N LEU A 110 90.49 -39.48 9.96
CA LEU A 110 89.78 -39.68 8.70
C LEU A 110 88.41 -40.33 8.94
N THR A 111 88.32 -41.35 9.81
CA THR A 111 87.02 -41.98 10.13
C THR A 111 86.08 -41.02 10.86
N ASP A 112 86.59 -40.15 11.73
CA ASP A 112 85.76 -39.15 12.41
C ASP A 112 85.31 -38.04 11.47
N HIS A 113 86.19 -37.56 10.57
CA HIS A 113 85.78 -36.65 9.50
C HIS A 113 84.73 -37.28 8.58
N GLU A 114 84.84 -38.57 8.26
CA GLU A 114 83.85 -39.28 7.44
C GLU A 114 82.51 -39.46 8.19
N LYS A 115 82.53 -39.81 9.48
CA LYS A 115 81.34 -39.83 10.34
C LYS A 115 80.65 -38.45 10.37
N HIS A 116 81.41 -37.37 10.58
CA HIS A 116 80.88 -36.01 10.58
C HIS A 116 80.33 -35.60 9.20
N ARG A 117 81.00 -35.99 8.10
CA ARG A 117 80.54 -35.74 6.72
C ARG A 117 79.21 -36.44 6.44
N VAL A 118 79.10 -37.74 6.77
CA VAL A 118 77.88 -38.53 6.60
C VAL A 118 76.76 -38.00 7.49
N HIS A 119 77.06 -37.63 8.74
CA HIS A 119 76.09 -37.05 9.66
C HIS A 119 75.52 -35.71 9.13
N ALA A 120 76.39 -34.78 8.71
CA ALA A 120 75.97 -33.49 8.16
C ALA A 120 75.17 -33.63 6.85
N ILE A 121 75.51 -34.60 5.99
CA ILE A 121 74.70 -34.94 4.81
C ILE A 121 73.32 -35.47 5.22
N THR A 122 73.27 -36.37 6.21
CA THR A 122 72.02 -36.94 6.71
C THR A 122 71.12 -35.87 7.33
N GLU A 123 71.68 -34.93 8.09
CA GLU A 123 70.94 -33.78 8.63
C GLU A 123 70.44 -32.84 7.53
N PHE A 124 71.26 -32.56 6.52
CA PHE A 124 70.86 -31.73 5.38
C PHE A 124 69.75 -32.38 4.53
N GLU A 125 69.83 -33.70 4.29
CA GLU A 125 68.79 -34.46 3.59
C GLU A 125 67.48 -34.50 4.39
N ASN A 126 67.56 -34.69 5.71
CA ASN A 126 66.41 -34.60 6.60
C ASN A 126 65.79 -33.19 6.62
N PHE A 127 66.60 -32.13 6.69
CA PHE A 127 66.12 -30.76 6.62
C PHE A 127 65.45 -30.45 5.27
N LYS A 128 66.08 -30.84 4.16
CA LYS A 128 65.54 -30.70 2.80
C LYS A 128 64.21 -31.44 2.65
N ARG A 129 64.12 -32.67 3.18
CA ARG A 129 62.89 -33.46 3.21
C ARG A 129 61.79 -32.77 4.00
N GLN A 130 62.06 -32.36 5.24
CA GLN A 130 61.07 -31.64 6.06
C GLN A 130 60.64 -30.32 5.41
N SER A 131 61.54 -29.60 4.73
CA SER A 131 61.18 -28.38 4.00
C SER A 131 60.23 -28.67 2.84
N ALA A 132 60.45 -29.74 2.09
CA ALA A 132 59.56 -30.16 1.01
C ALA A 132 58.21 -30.66 1.55
N GLU A 133 58.20 -31.41 2.65
CA GLU A 133 56.96 -31.86 3.32
C GLU A 133 56.14 -30.67 3.84
N ARG A 134 56.78 -29.66 4.45
CA ARG A 134 56.11 -28.39 4.83
C ARG A 134 55.60 -27.59 3.63
N GLU A 135 56.35 -27.54 2.52
CA GLU A 135 55.92 -26.85 1.30
C GLU A 135 54.70 -27.54 0.66
N ILE A 136 54.64 -28.88 0.68
CA ILE A 136 53.49 -29.66 0.23
C ILE A 136 52.29 -29.45 1.16
N GLN A 137 52.48 -29.44 2.48
CA GLN A 137 51.44 -29.14 3.46
C GLN A 137 50.84 -27.74 3.22
N LEU A 138 51.67 -26.69 3.16
CA LEU A 138 51.21 -25.34 2.87
C LEU A 138 50.50 -25.22 1.51
N LYS A 139 50.95 -25.95 0.48
CA LYS A 139 50.26 -25.99 -0.83
C LYS A 139 48.89 -26.68 -0.75
N THR A 140 48.78 -27.77 0.00
CA THR A 140 47.50 -28.49 0.19
C THR A 140 46.51 -27.71 1.05
N GLU A 141 46.97 -27.09 2.14
CA GLU A 141 46.15 -26.20 2.99
C GLU A 141 45.63 -24.98 2.20
N ASN A 142 46.50 -24.31 1.41
CA ASN A 142 46.08 -23.20 0.57
C ASN A 142 45.10 -23.65 -0.53
N ALA A 143 45.31 -24.81 -1.15
CA ALA A 143 44.40 -25.36 -2.16
C ALA A 143 43.03 -25.73 -1.55
N GLN A 144 43.01 -26.35 -0.36
CA GLN A 144 41.78 -26.63 0.39
C GLN A 144 41.04 -25.33 0.72
N LYS A 145 41.74 -24.33 1.27
CA LYS A 145 41.12 -23.05 1.65
C LYS A 145 40.60 -22.25 0.45
N ILE A 146 41.27 -22.32 -0.71
CA ILE A 146 40.75 -21.77 -1.97
C ILE A 146 39.49 -22.52 -2.43
N LEU A 147 39.46 -23.85 -2.27
CA LEU A 147 38.30 -24.67 -2.62
C LEU A 147 37.10 -24.40 -1.70
N GLU A 148 37.33 -24.27 -0.39
CA GLU A 148 36.32 -23.86 0.60
C GLU A 148 35.74 -22.48 0.27
N LEU A 149 36.60 -21.46 0.08
CA LEU A 149 36.17 -20.12 -0.31
C LEU A 149 35.41 -20.12 -1.65
N SER A 150 35.83 -20.93 -2.62
CA SER A 150 35.11 -21.09 -3.89
C SER A 150 33.75 -21.76 -3.69
N GLN A 151 33.66 -22.75 -2.80
CA GLN A 151 32.40 -23.40 -2.47
C GLN A 151 31.44 -22.43 -1.76
N ASP A 152 31.94 -21.59 -0.85
CA ASP A 152 31.13 -20.59 -0.13
C ASP A 152 30.70 -19.43 -1.03
N VAL A 153 31.54 -18.97 -1.96
CA VAL A 153 31.15 -18.04 -3.02
C VAL A 153 30.06 -18.66 -3.91
N LEU A 154 30.13 -19.96 -4.22
CA LEU A 154 29.09 -20.66 -4.97
C LEU A 154 27.80 -20.88 -4.15
N LYS A 155 27.87 -21.08 -2.83
CA LYS A 155 26.69 -21.10 -1.94
C LYS A 155 26.04 -19.71 -1.92
N ALA A 156 26.82 -18.66 -1.67
CA ALA A 156 26.33 -17.28 -1.66
C ALA A 156 25.69 -16.90 -3.00
N LYS A 157 26.33 -17.25 -4.14
CA LYS A 157 25.77 -17.04 -5.47
C LYS A 157 24.41 -17.74 -5.65
N ARG A 158 24.28 -19.03 -5.29
CA ARG A 158 22.98 -19.73 -5.36
C ARG A 158 21.93 -19.05 -4.49
N ASN A 159 22.26 -18.69 -3.26
CA ASN A 159 21.34 -18.00 -2.36
C ASN A 159 20.89 -16.62 -2.91
N PHE A 160 21.71 -15.94 -3.70
CA PHE A 160 21.31 -14.72 -4.42
C PHE A 160 20.45 -15.03 -5.64
N GLU A 161 20.79 -16.04 -6.45
CA GLU A 161 19.97 -16.49 -7.58
C GLU A 161 18.59 -16.97 -7.12
N GLU A 162 18.49 -17.71 -6.02
CA GLU A 162 17.24 -18.12 -5.38
C GLU A 162 16.40 -16.91 -4.94
N LYS A 163 17.00 -15.94 -4.24
CA LYS A 163 16.30 -14.69 -3.84
C LYS A 163 15.87 -13.83 -5.01
N ILE A 164 16.60 -13.82 -6.12
CA ILE A 164 16.18 -13.15 -7.36
C ILE A 164 14.95 -13.88 -7.95
N ASN A 165 14.98 -15.21 -8.02
CA ASN A 165 13.83 -16.01 -8.47
C ASN A 165 12.59 -15.84 -7.56
N GLU A 166 12.77 -15.74 -6.25
CA GLU A 166 11.70 -15.42 -5.29
C GLU A 166 11.13 -14.02 -5.52
N PHE A 167 12.00 -13.02 -5.72
CA PHE A 167 11.58 -11.64 -6.01
C PHE A 167 10.87 -11.52 -7.37
N GLU A 168 11.31 -12.24 -8.40
CA GLU A 168 10.62 -12.29 -9.69
C GLU A 168 9.25 -12.95 -9.61
N ARG A 169 9.12 -14.05 -8.86
CA ARG A 169 7.81 -14.67 -8.55
C ARG A 169 6.90 -13.72 -7.78
N TRP A 170 7.39 -13.09 -6.73
CA TRP A 170 6.64 -12.12 -5.93
C TRP A 170 6.18 -10.91 -6.77
N LYS A 171 7.07 -10.37 -7.61
CA LYS A 171 6.76 -9.31 -8.58
C LYS A 171 5.71 -9.74 -9.60
N LYS A 172 5.77 -10.99 -10.10
CA LYS A 172 4.77 -11.56 -11.01
C LYS A 172 3.41 -11.64 -10.31
N ASN A 173 3.36 -12.27 -9.14
CA ASN A 173 2.12 -12.41 -8.35
C ASN A 173 1.47 -11.04 -8.10
N ILE A 174 2.22 -10.04 -7.62
CA ILE A 174 1.68 -8.69 -7.40
C ILE A 174 1.15 -8.04 -8.69
N ASN A 175 1.74 -8.32 -9.85
CA ASN A 175 1.20 -7.83 -11.12
C ASN A 175 -0.09 -8.57 -11.53
N GLU A 176 -0.16 -9.88 -11.30
CA GLU A 176 -1.37 -10.69 -11.54
C GLU A 176 -2.51 -10.31 -10.57
N ASP A 177 -2.23 -10.12 -9.28
CA ASP A 177 -3.16 -9.62 -8.26
C ASP A 177 -3.69 -8.22 -8.61
N LYS A 178 -2.80 -7.33 -9.08
CA LYS A 178 -3.15 -5.99 -9.54
C LYS A 178 -4.02 -6.02 -10.80
N GLU A 179 -3.72 -6.89 -11.77
CA GLU A 179 -4.51 -7.05 -12.98
C GLU A 179 -5.88 -7.68 -12.67
N ALA A 180 -5.95 -8.62 -11.73
CA ALA A 180 -7.19 -9.17 -11.21
C ALA A 180 -8.05 -8.07 -10.55
N ALA A 181 -7.51 -7.31 -9.59
CA ALA A 181 -8.23 -6.22 -8.91
C ALA A 181 -8.67 -5.10 -9.89
N LEU A 182 -7.86 -4.78 -10.90
CA LEU A 182 -8.26 -3.84 -11.95
C LEU A 182 -9.39 -4.38 -12.84
N ASN A 183 -9.43 -5.69 -13.08
CA ASN A 183 -10.51 -6.33 -13.85
C ASN A 183 -11.78 -6.51 -13.02
N GLU A 184 -11.69 -6.81 -11.73
CA GLU A 184 -12.84 -6.78 -10.81
C GLU A 184 -13.45 -5.38 -10.72
N LEU A 185 -12.61 -4.34 -10.57
CA LEU A 185 -13.09 -2.94 -10.55
C LEU A 185 -13.75 -2.53 -11.88
N ARG A 186 -13.22 -3.00 -13.02
CA ARG A 186 -13.85 -2.81 -14.34
C ARG A 186 -15.20 -3.51 -14.43
N LEU A 187 -15.30 -4.77 -13.99
CA LEU A 187 -16.56 -5.54 -14.01
C LEU A 187 -17.59 -4.95 -13.05
N ALA A 188 -17.17 -4.45 -11.88
CA ALA A 188 -18.02 -3.75 -10.93
C ALA A 188 -18.58 -2.45 -11.53
N HIS A 189 -17.74 -1.63 -12.16
CA HIS A 189 -18.15 -0.39 -12.82
C HIS A 189 -19.00 -0.64 -14.08
N GLU A 190 -18.69 -1.67 -14.88
CA GLU A 190 -19.52 -2.07 -16.04
C GLU A 190 -20.90 -2.53 -15.56
N LYS A 191 -20.96 -3.30 -14.46
CA LYS A 191 -22.23 -3.66 -13.82
C LYS A 191 -22.97 -2.44 -13.28
N GLU A 192 -22.31 -1.53 -12.57
CA GLU A 192 -22.93 -0.31 -12.03
C GLU A 192 -23.51 0.56 -13.16
N VAL A 193 -22.75 0.78 -14.23
CA VAL A 193 -23.23 1.50 -15.43
C VAL A 193 -24.42 0.79 -16.07
N ASN A 194 -24.42 -0.55 -16.13
CA ASN A 194 -25.55 -1.32 -16.64
C ASN A 194 -26.78 -1.25 -15.71
N ASP A 195 -26.60 -1.34 -14.40
CA ASP A 195 -27.67 -1.25 -13.40
C ASP A 195 -28.26 0.17 -13.36
N LEU A 196 -27.45 1.23 -13.49
CA LEU A 196 -27.91 2.60 -13.68
C LEU A 196 -28.68 2.78 -15.00
N ARG A 197 -28.23 2.14 -16.09
CA ARG A 197 -28.92 2.16 -17.39
C ARG A 197 -30.26 1.43 -17.34
N ASN A 198 -30.32 0.29 -16.65
CA ASN A 198 -31.54 -0.46 -16.40
C ASN A 198 -32.49 0.34 -15.49
N PHE A 199 -31.98 1.01 -14.45
CA PHE A 199 -32.77 1.89 -13.59
C PHE A 199 -33.36 3.06 -14.37
N GLN A 200 -32.58 3.74 -15.23
CA GLN A 200 -33.09 4.79 -16.12
C GLN A 200 -34.12 4.26 -17.12
N HIS A 201 -33.91 3.07 -17.68
CA HIS A 201 -34.85 2.45 -18.62
C HIS A 201 -36.17 2.08 -17.93
N ASN A 202 -36.11 1.47 -16.75
CA ASN A 202 -37.27 1.12 -15.94
C ASN A 202 -38.02 2.37 -15.48
N GLN A 203 -37.33 3.38 -14.94
CA GLN A 203 -37.94 4.66 -14.54
C GLN A 203 -38.60 5.37 -15.71
N SER A 204 -37.99 5.34 -16.90
CA SER A 204 -38.59 5.86 -18.14
C SER A 204 -39.83 5.07 -18.55
N SER A 205 -39.79 3.74 -18.46
CA SER A 205 -40.95 2.86 -18.73
C SER A 205 -42.09 3.09 -17.74
N ASP A 206 -41.80 3.20 -16.43
CA ASP A 206 -42.78 3.49 -15.39
C ASP A 206 -43.42 4.86 -15.56
N TRP A 207 -42.62 5.88 -15.93
CA TRP A 207 -43.13 7.21 -16.25
C TRP A 207 -44.02 7.20 -17.49
N LEU A 208 -43.60 6.53 -18.58
CA LEU A 208 -44.41 6.36 -19.78
C LEU A 208 -45.72 5.59 -19.49
N ASN A 209 -45.67 4.57 -18.63
CA ASN A 209 -46.84 3.82 -18.20
C ASN A 209 -47.81 4.68 -17.37
N GLU A 210 -47.33 5.55 -16.48
CA GLU A 210 -48.22 6.45 -15.72
C GLU A 210 -48.75 7.61 -16.57
N VAL A 211 -47.97 8.12 -17.54
CA VAL A 211 -48.45 9.07 -18.56
C VAL A 211 -49.56 8.43 -19.38
N ALA A 212 -49.38 7.21 -19.90
CA ALA A 212 -50.43 6.50 -20.64
C ALA A 212 -51.70 6.29 -19.80
N LYS A 213 -51.57 5.92 -18.51
CA LYS A 213 -52.70 5.84 -17.57
C LYS A 213 -53.39 7.18 -17.35
N LEU A 214 -52.68 8.30 -17.37
CA LEU A 214 -53.26 9.65 -17.25
C LEU A 214 -53.94 10.07 -18.55
N GLU A 215 -53.34 9.79 -19.71
CA GLU A 215 -53.94 10.04 -21.02
C GLU A 215 -55.25 9.25 -21.20
N ASP A 216 -55.29 7.96 -20.86
CA ASP A 216 -56.53 7.16 -20.90
C ASP A 216 -57.58 7.68 -19.89
N LYS A 217 -57.20 8.07 -18.67
CA LYS A 217 -58.12 8.70 -17.70
C LYS A 217 -58.75 9.98 -18.27
N TYR A 218 -57.95 10.88 -18.84
CA TYR A 218 -58.46 12.12 -19.43
C TYR A 218 -59.26 11.88 -20.72
N LYS A 219 -58.87 10.90 -21.54
CA LYS A 219 -59.62 10.49 -22.73
C LYS A 219 -61.01 9.98 -22.38
N VAL A 220 -61.14 9.10 -21.39
CA VAL A 220 -62.43 8.60 -20.89
C VAL A 220 -63.27 9.74 -20.29
N GLN A 221 -62.67 10.68 -19.56
CA GLN A 221 -63.37 11.88 -19.07
C GLN A 221 -63.87 12.77 -20.22
N ILE A 222 -63.06 12.95 -21.28
CA ILE A 222 -63.45 13.71 -22.48
C ILE A 222 -64.57 12.99 -23.24
N GLU A 223 -64.56 11.67 -23.32
CA GLU A 223 -65.61 10.87 -23.98
C GLU A 223 -66.93 10.90 -23.19
N ASP A 224 -66.91 10.81 -21.86
CA ASP A 224 -68.12 10.99 -21.04
C ASP A 224 -68.65 12.44 -21.09
N LEU A 225 -67.78 13.45 -21.00
CA LEU A 225 -68.18 14.86 -21.15
C LEU A 225 -68.79 15.14 -22.53
N LYS A 226 -68.26 14.55 -23.61
CA LYS A 226 -68.88 14.60 -24.95
C LYS A 226 -70.25 13.93 -24.96
N GLY A 227 -70.35 12.69 -24.45
CA GLY A 227 -71.63 11.98 -24.38
C GLY A 227 -72.69 12.71 -23.55
N ASN A 228 -72.28 13.41 -22.49
CA ASN A 228 -73.18 14.24 -21.68
C ASN A 228 -73.56 15.55 -22.38
N TYR A 229 -72.65 16.18 -23.13
CA TYR A 229 -72.97 17.32 -24.01
C TYR A 229 -73.94 16.93 -25.14
N GLU A 230 -73.74 15.76 -25.76
CA GLU A 230 -74.61 15.24 -26.82
C GLU A 230 -76.03 14.94 -26.31
N LYS A 231 -76.17 14.32 -25.13
CA LYS A 231 -77.47 14.16 -24.44
C LYS A 231 -78.16 15.52 -24.22
N LEU A 232 -77.44 16.49 -23.66
CA LEU A 232 -77.99 17.81 -23.35
C LEU A 232 -78.40 18.60 -24.61
N MET A 233 -77.65 18.43 -25.70
CA MET A 233 -78.00 18.97 -27.02
C MET A 233 -79.23 18.29 -27.63
N ALA A 234 -79.38 16.97 -27.47
CA ALA A 234 -80.58 16.25 -27.90
C ALA A 234 -81.82 16.66 -27.10
N GLU A 235 -81.70 16.81 -25.78
CA GLU A 235 -82.77 17.32 -24.90
C GLU A 235 -83.17 18.76 -25.28
N LYS A 236 -82.18 19.64 -25.51
CA LYS A 236 -82.42 21.01 -26.01
C LYS A 236 -83.16 21.01 -27.33
N ASN A 237 -82.72 20.22 -28.31
CA ASN A 237 -83.34 20.17 -29.64
C ASN A 237 -84.79 19.66 -29.56
N LYS A 238 -85.03 18.58 -28.81
CA LYS A 238 -86.38 18.08 -28.55
C LYS A 238 -87.27 19.13 -27.86
N LEU A 239 -86.71 19.89 -26.92
CA LEU A 239 -87.44 20.97 -26.25
C LEU A 239 -87.81 22.11 -27.22
N ILE A 240 -86.94 22.43 -28.19
CA ILE A 240 -87.24 23.37 -29.27
C ILE A 240 -88.38 22.84 -30.16
N GLU A 241 -88.29 21.59 -30.63
CA GLU A 241 -89.35 20.92 -31.40
C GLU A 241 -90.69 20.92 -30.64
N ASP A 242 -90.68 20.60 -29.34
CA ASP A 242 -91.84 20.65 -28.46
C ASP A 242 -92.39 22.07 -28.25
N TYR A 243 -91.62 23.14 -28.44
CA TYR A 243 -92.10 24.53 -28.39
C TYR A 243 -92.60 24.99 -29.76
N ASP A 244 -91.91 24.69 -30.85
CA ASP A 244 -92.34 25.02 -32.22
C ASP A 244 -93.67 24.32 -32.56
N LEU A 245 -93.85 23.06 -32.13
CA LEU A 245 -95.12 22.34 -32.24
C LEU A 245 -96.26 22.97 -31.41
N LYS A 246 -95.96 23.66 -30.30
CA LYS A 246 -96.96 24.40 -29.50
C LYS A 246 -97.29 25.74 -30.16
N LEU A 247 -96.28 26.46 -30.64
CA LEU A 247 -96.43 27.73 -31.36
C LEU A 247 -97.25 27.54 -32.64
N SER A 248 -96.92 26.54 -33.46
CA SER A 248 -97.65 26.21 -34.68
C SER A 248 -99.12 25.84 -34.41
N LYS A 249 -99.39 25.06 -33.34
CA LYS A 249 -100.77 24.74 -32.92
C LYS A 249 -101.55 25.98 -32.45
N ALA A 250 -100.89 26.90 -31.74
CA ALA A 250 -101.51 28.16 -31.31
C ALA A 250 -101.79 29.09 -32.50
N GLN A 251 -100.85 29.21 -33.43
CA GLN A 251 -101.02 29.96 -34.69
C GLN A 251 -102.22 29.42 -35.48
N ALA A 252 -102.26 28.12 -35.75
CA ALA A 252 -103.36 27.48 -36.48
C ALA A 252 -104.73 27.59 -35.76
N PHE A 253 -104.74 27.70 -34.43
CA PHE A 253 -105.96 28.00 -33.68
C PHE A 253 -106.44 29.44 -33.94
N TYR A 254 -105.56 30.44 -33.76
CA TYR A 254 -105.92 31.85 -33.95
C TYR A 254 -106.22 32.19 -35.41
N GLU A 255 -105.55 31.58 -36.39
CA GLU A 255 -105.89 31.73 -37.81
C GLU A 255 -107.30 31.20 -38.10
N LYS A 256 -107.67 30.05 -37.53
CA LYS A 256 -109.01 29.48 -37.68
C LYS A 256 -110.09 30.30 -36.97
N GLU A 257 -109.78 30.90 -35.83
CA GLU A 257 -110.67 31.81 -35.10
C GLU A 257 -110.89 33.12 -35.88
N LEU A 258 -109.83 33.73 -36.40
CA LEU A 258 -109.89 34.90 -37.28
C LEU A 258 -110.68 34.63 -38.56
N GLU A 259 -110.51 33.46 -39.17
CA GLU A 259 -111.23 33.09 -40.39
C GLU A 259 -112.72 32.80 -40.12
N ALA A 260 -113.06 32.19 -38.98
CA ALA A 260 -114.44 32.05 -38.54
C ALA A 260 -115.12 33.42 -38.27
N LEU A 261 -114.40 34.36 -37.66
CA LEU A 261 -114.87 35.73 -37.45
C LEU A 261 -115.10 36.47 -38.78
N ARG A 262 -114.18 36.35 -39.75
CA ARG A 262 -114.35 36.92 -41.10
C ARG A 262 -115.56 36.32 -41.82
N GLN A 263 -115.76 35.02 -41.75
CA GLN A 263 -116.91 34.36 -42.39
C GLN A 263 -118.23 34.78 -41.74
N SER A 264 -118.26 34.93 -40.40
CA SER A 264 -119.42 35.49 -39.70
C SER A 264 -119.70 36.94 -40.10
N GLN A 265 -118.66 37.78 -40.20
CA GLN A 265 -118.80 39.19 -40.60
C GLN A 265 -119.34 39.29 -42.04
N ASN A 266 -118.71 38.58 -42.99
CA ASN A 266 -119.12 38.57 -44.40
C ASN A 266 -120.58 38.09 -44.55
N GLN A 267 -121.01 37.07 -43.79
CA GLN A 267 -122.40 36.62 -43.80
C GLN A 267 -123.37 37.69 -43.27
N THR A 268 -123.00 38.42 -42.20
CA THR A 268 -123.83 39.53 -41.73
C THR A 268 -123.91 40.68 -42.74
N GLU A 269 -122.79 41.06 -43.37
CA GLU A 269 -122.74 42.11 -44.39
C GLU A 269 -123.55 41.73 -45.64
N GLU A 270 -123.43 40.49 -46.13
CA GLU A 270 -124.22 40.01 -47.27
C GLU A 270 -125.72 39.97 -46.96
N SER A 271 -126.10 39.55 -45.74
CA SER A 271 -127.50 39.53 -45.32
C SER A 271 -128.11 40.94 -45.24
N ALA A 272 -127.34 41.92 -44.76
CA ALA A 272 -127.75 43.33 -44.71
C ALA A 272 -127.86 43.93 -46.12
N TYR A 273 -126.93 43.57 -47.02
CA TYR A 273 -126.97 44.01 -48.42
C TYR A 273 -128.23 43.52 -49.15
N ARG A 274 -128.58 42.23 -49.00
CA ARG A 274 -129.83 41.68 -49.57
C ARG A 274 -131.07 42.40 -49.05
N LEU A 275 -131.15 42.64 -47.74
CA LEU A 275 -132.29 43.34 -47.12
C LEU A 275 -132.44 44.79 -47.63
N LEU A 276 -131.32 45.50 -47.82
CA LEU A 276 -131.31 46.83 -48.42
C LEU A 276 -131.74 46.80 -49.89
N GLN A 277 -131.31 45.81 -50.66
CA GLN A 277 -131.70 45.64 -52.07
C GLN A 277 -133.19 45.33 -52.21
N GLU A 278 -133.75 44.41 -51.41
CA GLU A 278 -135.20 44.14 -51.36
C GLU A 278 -135.99 45.39 -50.96
N ARG A 279 -135.50 46.17 -49.99
CA ARG A 279 -136.14 47.42 -49.58
C ARG A 279 -136.13 48.48 -50.69
N GLN A 280 -135.06 48.56 -51.48
CA GLN A 280 -134.96 49.45 -52.64
C GLN A 280 -135.91 49.02 -53.78
N GLU A 281 -136.01 47.72 -54.04
CA GLU A 281 -136.92 47.12 -55.02
C GLU A 281 -138.39 47.37 -54.64
N GLN A 282 -138.73 47.23 -53.35
CA GLN A 282 -140.07 47.52 -52.85
C GLN A 282 -140.42 49.01 -52.97
N LEU A 283 -139.52 49.91 -52.54
CA LEU A 283 -139.73 51.36 -52.67
C LEU A 283 -139.98 51.78 -54.13
N ARG A 284 -139.29 51.17 -55.10
CA ARG A 284 -139.55 51.40 -56.53
C ARG A 284 -140.97 51.00 -56.95
N LYS A 285 -141.50 49.88 -56.46
CA LYS A 285 -142.88 49.45 -56.71
C LYS A 285 -143.89 50.39 -56.04
N ASP A 286 -143.62 50.80 -54.81
CA ASP A 286 -144.47 51.71 -54.04
C ASP A 286 -144.58 53.08 -54.75
N PHE A 287 -143.47 53.65 -55.22
CA PHE A 287 -143.47 54.91 -55.99
C PHE A 287 -144.17 54.76 -57.35
N ALA A 288 -143.96 53.66 -58.09
CA ALA A 288 -144.65 53.42 -59.37
C ALA A 288 -146.17 53.28 -59.19
N ALA A 289 -146.62 52.64 -58.10
CA ALA A 289 -148.02 52.56 -57.73
C ALA A 289 -148.60 53.94 -57.35
N GLN A 290 -147.85 54.73 -56.57
CA GLN A 290 -148.24 56.11 -56.23
C GLN A 290 -148.37 57.01 -57.47
N GLU A 291 -147.45 56.93 -58.44
CA GLU A 291 -147.55 57.74 -59.66
C GLU A 291 -148.77 57.35 -60.51
N ALA A 292 -149.06 56.05 -60.65
CA ALA A 292 -150.22 55.56 -61.37
C ALA A 292 -151.55 55.96 -60.70
N GLU A 293 -151.59 55.93 -59.37
CA GLU A 293 -152.76 56.33 -58.59
C GLU A 293 -152.95 57.86 -58.60
N LEU A 294 -151.88 58.65 -58.50
CA LEU A 294 -151.93 60.11 -58.64
C LEU A 294 -152.42 60.54 -60.04
N ARG A 295 -152.02 59.84 -61.11
CA ARG A 295 -152.55 60.09 -62.47
C ARG A 295 -154.06 59.85 -62.53
N LYS A 296 -154.56 58.72 -62.00
CA LYS A 296 -156.01 58.47 -61.87
C LYS A 296 -156.72 59.54 -61.04
N GLN A 297 -156.11 59.97 -59.94
CA GLN A 297 -156.70 60.98 -59.07
C GLN A 297 -156.81 62.31 -59.80
N VAL A 298 -155.81 62.74 -60.57
CA VAL A 298 -155.90 63.93 -61.44
C VAL A 298 -157.03 63.80 -62.47
N ASP A 299 -157.12 62.68 -63.20
CA ASP A 299 -158.20 62.45 -64.18
C ASP A 299 -159.59 62.44 -63.50
N SER A 300 -159.70 61.90 -62.28
CA SER A 300 -160.93 61.91 -61.50
C SER A 300 -161.28 63.30 -60.96
N LEU A 301 -160.28 64.10 -60.55
CA LEU A 301 -160.45 65.43 -59.99
C LEU A 301 -160.85 66.45 -61.06
N VAL A 302 -160.41 66.28 -62.31
CA VAL A 302 -160.90 67.09 -63.44
C VAL A 302 -162.41 66.89 -63.65
N ASN A 303 -162.88 65.63 -63.64
CA ASN A 303 -164.31 65.32 -63.77
C ASN A 303 -165.10 65.73 -62.52
N GLN A 304 -164.55 65.50 -61.32
CA GLN A 304 -165.20 65.90 -60.07
C GLN A 304 -165.25 67.42 -59.90
N LEU A 305 -164.30 68.19 -60.45
CA LEU A 305 -164.37 69.66 -60.38
C LEU A 305 -165.64 70.16 -61.09
N THR A 306 -165.90 69.66 -62.30
CA THR A 306 -167.12 69.98 -63.06
C THR A 306 -168.42 69.51 -62.38
N GLU A 307 -168.41 68.45 -61.57
CA GLU A 307 -169.58 68.04 -60.77
C GLU A 307 -169.66 68.78 -59.42
N SER A 308 -168.55 69.32 -58.92
CA SER A 308 -168.47 69.98 -57.60
C SER A 308 -169.00 71.41 -57.61
N GLU A 309 -168.91 72.14 -58.73
CA GLU A 309 -169.51 73.48 -58.85
C GLU A 309 -171.05 73.41 -58.71
N ASP A 310 -171.68 72.38 -59.28
CA ASP A 310 -173.11 72.10 -59.10
C ASP A 310 -173.46 71.74 -57.64
N LEU A 311 -172.58 71.03 -56.93
CA LEU A 311 -172.84 70.50 -55.57
C LEU A 311 -172.41 71.43 -54.42
N ALA A 312 -171.49 72.37 -54.63
CA ALA A 312 -171.10 73.36 -53.64
C ALA A 312 -172.27 74.27 -53.21
N THR A 313 -173.31 74.35 -54.04
CA THR A 313 -174.60 75.01 -53.74
C THR A 313 -175.37 74.37 -52.59
N LYS A 314 -175.13 73.08 -52.27
CA LYS A 314 -175.85 72.34 -51.21
C LYS A 314 -175.18 72.42 -49.84
N TYR A 315 -173.92 71.97 -49.72
CA TYR A 315 -173.33 71.64 -48.42
C TYR A 315 -172.90 72.81 -47.53
N LYS A 316 -173.13 74.06 -47.97
CA LYS A 316 -172.94 75.27 -47.16
C LYS A 316 -174.03 75.45 -46.07
N ARG A 317 -174.57 74.36 -45.52
CA ARG A 317 -175.81 74.36 -44.73
C ARG A 317 -175.82 73.52 -43.44
N ASP A 318 -175.08 72.43 -43.36
CA ASP A 318 -175.47 71.34 -42.44
C ASP A 318 -174.67 71.27 -41.12
N LEU A 319 -173.34 71.08 -41.15
CA LEU A 319 -172.64 70.43 -40.02
C LEU A 319 -171.54 71.26 -39.34
N GLU A 320 -171.93 72.37 -38.72
CA GLU A 320 -171.18 73.00 -37.60
C GLU A 320 -171.40 72.26 -36.25
N GLN A 321 -172.20 71.17 -36.22
CA GLN A 321 -173.00 70.82 -35.04
C GLN A 321 -172.49 69.65 -34.16
N LEU A 322 -171.36 69.02 -34.48
CA LEU A 322 -170.79 67.88 -33.74
C LEU A 322 -169.32 68.17 -33.39
N LEU A 323 -169.03 69.00 -32.37
CA LEU A 323 -169.08 68.66 -30.94
C LEU A 323 -168.38 67.32 -30.64
N SER A 324 -167.13 67.30 -30.16
CA SER A 324 -166.66 67.79 -28.85
C SER A 324 -167.14 66.94 -27.67
N GLN A 325 -166.36 65.89 -27.35
CA GLN A 325 -166.27 65.28 -26.01
C GLN A 325 -165.14 64.23 -25.93
N LEU A 326 -164.88 63.77 -24.70
CA LEU A 326 -164.07 62.58 -24.34
C LEU A 326 -162.56 62.65 -24.64
N GLN A 327 -161.90 63.46 -23.82
CA GLN A 327 -160.45 63.44 -23.57
C GLN A 327 -160.21 62.84 -22.16
N ASN A 328 -159.03 62.24 -21.91
CA ASN A 328 -158.41 62.06 -20.56
C ASN A 328 -159.00 60.99 -19.58
N LYS A 329 -158.25 60.27 -18.71
CA LYS A 329 -156.78 60.03 -18.58
C LYS A 329 -156.37 59.05 -17.44
N ASP A 330 -155.04 58.78 -17.38
CA ASP A 330 -154.14 58.76 -16.21
C ASP A 330 -153.54 57.46 -15.58
N GLN A 331 -152.36 57.66 -14.98
CA GLN A 331 -151.51 56.73 -14.24
C GLN A 331 -151.34 57.22 -12.78
N ALA A 332 -151.16 56.34 -11.79
CA ALA A 332 -150.56 56.73 -10.50
C ALA A 332 -150.00 55.57 -9.65
N SER A 333 -148.96 55.91 -8.87
CA SER A 333 -148.61 55.40 -7.52
C SER A 333 -147.54 54.30 -7.36
N LEU A 334 -146.55 54.62 -6.51
CA LEU A 334 -145.44 53.82 -5.99
C LEU A 334 -145.00 54.46 -4.66
N GLU A 335 -145.36 53.92 -3.48
CA GLU A 335 -144.74 54.29 -2.16
C GLU A 335 -145.17 53.36 -1.00
N ILE A 336 -144.93 52.04 -1.05
CA ILE A 336 -145.11 51.14 0.12
C ILE A 336 -143.99 50.08 0.20
N GLY A 337 -142.74 50.52 0.37
CA GLY A 337 -141.58 49.62 0.48
C GLY A 337 -140.85 49.60 1.83
N ARG A 338 -140.96 50.66 2.64
CA ARG A 338 -139.88 51.05 3.57
C ARG A 338 -140.01 50.62 5.04
N GLN A 339 -141.13 50.05 5.48
CA GLN A 339 -141.46 49.89 6.91
C GLN A 339 -141.50 48.45 7.46
N LEU A 340 -141.30 47.41 6.64
CA LEU A 340 -141.43 46.01 7.09
C LEU A 340 -140.10 45.37 7.59
N GLN A 341 -138.97 46.05 7.41
CA GLN A 341 -137.64 45.41 7.53
C GLN A 341 -137.03 45.47 8.95
N GLU A 342 -137.35 46.50 9.74
CA GLU A 342 -136.72 46.72 11.06
C GLU A 342 -137.15 45.69 12.12
N ALA A 343 -138.38 45.19 12.04
CA ALA A 343 -138.96 44.26 13.02
C ALA A 343 -138.34 42.83 13.02
N LYS A 344 -137.52 42.47 12.03
CA LYS A 344 -136.91 41.12 11.94
C LYS A 344 -135.55 41.00 12.64
N GLN A 345 -134.78 42.08 12.76
CA GLN A 345 -133.39 41.99 13.20
C GLN A 345 -133.26 41.58 14.67
N GLN A 346 -134.08 42.17 15.54
CA GLN A 346 -133.99 42.05 17.00
C GLN A 346 -134.25 40.63 17.55
N SER A 347 -134.74 39.70 16.72
CA SER A 347 -134.99 38.31 17.12
C SER A 347 -133.81 37.36 16.88
N MET A 348 -132.75 37.78 16.18
CA MET A 348 -131.64 36.88 15.81
C MET A 348 -130.47 36.94 16.81
N ASP A 349 -130.16 38.14 17.31
CA ASP A 349 -128.95 38.41 18.09
C ASP A 349 -128.97 37.70 19.48
N ALA A 350 -130.15 37.58 20.10
CA ALA A 350 -130.33 36.90 21.38
C ALA A 350 -130.10 35.37 21.33
N LEU A 351 -130.13 34.74 20.15
CA LEU A 351 -129.85 33.31 19.99
C LEU A 351 -128.35 33.02 19.86
N THR A 352 -127.56 34.02 19.47
CA THR A 352 -126.09 33.89 19.33
C THR A 352 -125.36 33.95 20.67
N GLU A 353 -125.81 34.78 21.63
CA GLU A 353 -125.15 34.94 22.93
C GLU A 353 -125.26 33.70 23.85
N LEU A 354 -126.28 32.86 23.66
CA LEU A 354 -126.40 31.61 24.45
C LEU A 354 -125.34 30.57 24.04
N LYS A 355 -124.95 30.54 22.76
CA LYS A 355 -123.98 29.56 22.22
C LYS A 355 -122.52 29.88 22.52
N THR A 356 -122.17 31.15 22.74
CA THR A 356 -120.80 31.53 23.12
C THR A 356 -120.49 31.09 24.54
N VAL A 357 -121.43 31.27 25.48
CA VAL A 357 -121.24 30.87 26.89
C VAL A 357 -121.08 29.34 27.05
N GLU A 358 -121.79 28.52 26.26
CA GLU A 358 -121.59 27.07 26.26
C GLU A 358 -120.20 26.65 25.75
N SER A 359 -119.65 27.33 24.73
CA SER A 359 -118.35 27.00 24.17
C SER A 359 -117.19 27.39 25.09
N GLU A 360 -117.30 28.52 25.79
CA GLU A 360 -116.33 28.97 26.78
C GLU A 360 -116.23 28.02 27.99
N LEU A 361 -117.36 27.44 28.42
CA LEU A 361 -117.40 26.48 29.55
C LEU A 361 -116.69 25.16 29.23
N ILE A 362 -116.71 24.72 27.96
CA ILE A 362 -115.99 23.53 27.50
C ILE A 362 -114.49 23.81 27.45
N ALA A 363 -114.08 24.92 26.82
CA ALA A 363 -112.69 25.32 26.69
C ALA A 363 -111.96 25.43 28.04
N MET A 364 -112.63 25.93 29.08
CA MET A 364 -112.02 26.03 30.42
C MET A 364 -111.87 24.66 31.12
N ARG A 365 -112.71 23.66 30.80
CA ARG A 365 -112.54 22.29 31.32
C ARG A 365 -111.38 21.55 30.65
N GLU A 366 -111.27 21.67 29.33
CA GLU A 366 -110.15 21.08 28.57
C GLU A 366 -108.81 21.67 29.04
N ARG A 367 -108.74 23.00 29.19
CA ARG A 367 -107.54 23.69 29.68
C ARG A 367 -107.06 23.24 31.06
N CYS A 368 -107.98 22.94 31.98
CA CYS A 368 -107.64 22.37 33.29
C CYS A 368 -107.16 20.90 33.19
N ALA A 369 -107.78 20.10 32.31
CA ALA A 369 -107.35 18.72 32.07
C ALA A 369 -105.96 18.65 31.40
N GLU A 370 -105.67 19.57 30.47
CA GLU A 370 -104.34 19.71 29.86
C GLU A 370 -103.28 20.09 30.89
N GLN A 371 -103.53 21.12 31.72
CA GLN A 371 -102.58 21.53 32.77
C GLN A 371 -102.30 20.41 33.79
N SER A 372 -103.31 19.62 34.15
CA SER A 372 -103.12 18.43 35.00
C SER A 372 -102.24 17.38 34.34
N ASN A 373 -102.47 17.08 33.04
CA ASN A 373 -101.65 16.14 32.28
C ASN A 373 -100.22 16.66 32.05
N GLU A 374 -100.05 17.97 31.88
CA GLU A 374 -98.74 18.60 31.69
C GLU A 374 -97.91 18.57 32.98
N LEU A 375 -98.53 18.79 34.14
CA LEU A 375 -97.91 18.58 35.46
C LEU A 375 -97.50 17.12 35.68
N LEU A 376 -98.35 16.17 35.29
CA LEU A 376 -98.07 14.74 35.42
C LEU A 376 -96.90 14.31 34.52
N LYS A 377 -96.85 14.81 33.27
CA LYS A 377 -95.68 14.65 32.37
C LYS A 377 -94.41 15.28 32.94
N LYS A 378 -94.48 16.51 33.47
CA LYS A 378 -93.33 17.18 34.11
C LYS A 378 -92.83 16.40 35.34
N SER A 379 -93.73 15.81 36.13
CA SER A 379 -93.34 14.92 37.25
C SER A 379 -92.68 13.62 36.77
N GLY A 380 -93.13 13.04 35.66
CA GLY A 380 -92.47 11.88 35.04
C GLY A 380 -91.05 12.20 34.57
N VAL A 381 -90.89 13.32 33.85
CA VAL A 381 -89.58 13.82 33.39
C VAL A 381 -88.65 14.13 34.56
N ILE A 382 -89.15 14.64 35.70
CA ILE A 382 -88.34 14.82 36.92
C ILE A 382 -87.85 13.46 37.46
N GLY A 383 -88.69 12.43 37.45
CA GLY A 383 -88.30 11.07 37.85
C GLY A 383 -87.21 10.47 36.94
N GLU A 384 -87.33 10.67 35.62
CA GLU A 384 -86.30 10.28 34.64
C GLU A 384 -84.99 11.08 34.83
N LEU A 385 -85.10 12.38 35.16
CA LEU A 385 -83.95 13.23 35.47
C LEU A 385 -83.24 12.80 36.77
N GLU A 386 -84.00 12.38 37.79
CA GLU A 386 -83.47 11.90 39.07
C GLU A 386 -82.82 10.51 38.92
N ALA A 387 -83.42 9.62 38.13
CA ALA A 387 -82.83 8.32 37.78
C ALA A 387 -81.52 8.47 36.98
N THR A 388 -81.51 9.32 35.94
CA THR A 388 -80.30 9.59 35.16
C THR A 388 -79.23 10.33 35.97
N LYS A 389 -79.61 11.24 36.87
CA LYS A 389 -78.71 11.85 37.87
C LYS A 389 -78.06 10.80 38.78
N LEU A 390 -78.83 9.84 39.32
CA LEU A 390 -78.29 8.76 40.16
C LEU A 390 -77.37 7.81 39.36
N GLN A 391 -77.75 7.45 38.14
CA GLN A 391 -76.92 6.61 37.26
C GLN A 391 -75.61 7.33 36.89
N ASN A 392 -75.67 8.61 36.52
CA ASN A 392 -74.50 9.44 36.25
C ASN A 392 -73.62 9.58 37.50
N HIS A 393 -74.20 9.75 38.70
CA HIS A 393 -73.45 9.78 39.95
C HIS A 393 -72.69 8.47 40.19
N SER A 394 -73.33 7.31 40.00
CA SER A 394 -72.66 5.99 40.12
C SER A 394 -71.52 5.82 39.12
N THR A 395 -71.71 6.29 37.88
CA THR A 395 -70.69 6.28 36.83
C THR A 395 -69.52 7.19 37.18
N ILE A 396 -69.79 8.38 37.71
CA ILE A 396 -68.77 9.33 38.19
C ILE A 396 -67.96 8.73 39.34
N THR A 397 -68.61 8.07 40.32
CA THR A 397 -67.89 7.40 41.42
C THR A 397 -67.01 6.26 40.90
N SER A 398 -67.50 5.44 39.96
CA SER A 398 -66.69 4.39 39.32
C SER A 398 -65.48 4.97 38.58
N LEU A 399 -65.67 6.04 37.80
CA LEU A 399 -64.60 6.73 37.09
C LEU A 399 -63.60 7.41 38.04
N GLN A 400 -64.05 7.92 39.19
CA GLN A 400 -63.17 8.45 40.23
C GLN A 400 -62.30 7.35 40.86
N THR A 401 -62.84 6.14 41.07
CA THR A 401 -62.04 5.00 41.57
C THR A 401 -61.08 4.42 40.53
N GLU A 402 -61.41 4.43 39.23
CA GLU A 402 -60.42 4.08 38.20
C GLU A 402 -59.35 5.18 38.05
N LEU A 403 -59.73 6.45 38.17
CA LEU A 403 -58.79 7.57 38.16
C LEU A 403 -57.78 7.50 39.31
N SER A 404 -58.16 7.01 40.50
CA SER A 404 -57.21 6.80 41.60
C SER A 404 -56.23 5.66 41.29
N LYS A 405 -56.73 4.50 40.82
CA LYS A 405 -55.87 3.37 40.40
C LYS A 405 -54.87 3.76 39.30
N VAL A 406 -55.30 4.57 38.32
CA VAL A 406 -54.44 5.07 37.24
C VAL A 406 -53.39 6.06 37.78
N LYS A 407 -53.74 6.91 38.76
CA LYS A 407 -52.77 7.80 39.44
C LYS A 407 -51.74 7.01 40.24
N ASP A 408 -52.14 5.99 40.98
CA ASP A 408 -51.23 5.12 41.74
C ASP A 408 -50.29 4.34 40.79
N ARG A 409 -50.82 3.85 39.65
CA ARG A 409 -50.02 3.19 38.62
C ARG A 409 -49.04 4.15 37.94
N LEU A 410 -49.43 5.41 37.69
CA LEU A 410 -48.53 6.46 37.21
C LEU A 410 -47.43 6.76 38.23
N ALA A 411 -47.75 6.93 39.50
CA ALA A 411 -46.76 7.18 40.55
C ALA A 411 -45.74 6.03 40.69
N TRP A 412 -46.19 4.78 40.52
CA TRP A 412 -45.30 3.61 40.46
C TRP A 412 -44.40 3.64 39.21
N LEU A 413 -44.95 3.91 38.03
CA LEU A 413 -44.18 3.99 36.77
C LEU A 413 -43.19 5.16 36.77
N GLU A 414 -43.52 6.29 37.41
CA GLU A 414 -42.60 7.40 37.62
C GLU A 414 -41.44 7.03 38.54
N LYS A 415 -41.69 6.22 39.58
CA LYS A 415 -40.64 5.73 40.47
C LYS A 415 -39.70 4.78 39.71
N GLU A 416 -40.27 3.78 39.04
CA GLU A 416 -39.52 2.83 38.22
C GLU A 416 -38.66 3.55 37.17
N ARG A 417 -39.23 4.56 36.49
CA ARG A 417 -38.48 5.42 35.56
C ARG A 417 -37.32 6.15 36.25
N LYS A 418 -37.51 6.71 37.45
CA LYS A 418 -36.46 7.43 38.19
C LYS A 418 -35.33 6.49 38.62
N ASP A 419 -35.66 5.26 39.03
CA ASP A 419 -34.67 4.26 39.43
C ASP A 419 -33.94 3.63 38.22
N LEU A 420 -34.60 3.45 37.07
CA LEU A 420 -33.96 3.11 35.79
C LEU A 420 -33.06 4.25 35.26
N GLU A 421 -33.46 5.51 35.37
CA GLU A 421 -32.64 6.65 34.94
C GLU A 421 -31.37 6.78 35.81
N ARG A 422 -31.46 6.47 37.12
CA ARG A 422 -30.31 6.34 38.04
C ARG A 422 -29.40 5.17 37.67
N GLN A 423 -29.96 4.01 37.34
CA GLN A 423 -29.17 2.85 36.91
C GLN A 423 -28.40 3.20 35.62
N LYS A 424 -29.09 3.80 34.64
CA LYS A 424 -28.53 4.31 33.38
C LYS A 424 -27.44 5.37 33.62
N SER A 425 -27.62 6.31 34.55
CA SER A 425 -26.58 7.31 34.85
C SER A 425 -25.34 6.66 35.47
N SER A 426 -25.51 5.75 36.43
CA SER A 426 -24.37 5.04 37.04
C SER A 426 -23.60 4.15 36.05
N LEU A 427 -24.31 3.49 35.13
CA LEU A 427 -23.69 2.71 34.05
C LEU A 427 -22.94 3.61 33.06
N SER A 428 -23.51 4.77 32.71
CA SER A 428 -22.88 5.77 31.84
C SER A 428 -21.61 6.37 32.49
N GLU A 429 -21.64 6.67 33.79
CA GLU A 429 -20.45 7.13 34.53
C GLU A 429 -19.37 6.04 34.61
N SER A 430 -19.74 4.78 34.84
CA SER A 430 -18.81 3.65 34.80
C SER A 430 -18.19 3.48 33.42
N GLN A 431 -19.00 3.48 32.34
CA GLN A 431 -18.52 3.40 30.96
C GLN A 431 -17.60 4.58 30.61
N LYS A 432 -17.96 5.80 31.04
CA LYS A 432 -17.12 7.00 30.85
C LYS A 432 -15.79 6.89 31.58
N SER A 433 -15.74 6.34 32.80
CA SER A 433 -14.47 6.10 33.51
C SER A 433 -13.59 5.04 32.83
N GLN A 434 -14.20 4.00 32.24
CA GLN A 434 -13.49 2.98 31.48
C GLN A 434 -12.95 3.53 30.16
N LEU A 435 -13.74 4.33 29.44
CA LEU A 435 -13.28 5.06 28.26
C LEU A 435 -12.11 5.98 28.59
N GLN A 436 -12.19 6.78 29.66
CA GLN A 436 -11.08 7.64 30.09
C GLN A 436 -9.80 6.89 30.51
N ALA A 437 -9.93 5.63 30.97
CA ALA A 437 -8.77 4.78 31.23
C ALA A 437 -8.14 4.24 29.92
N LEU A 438 -8.98 3.87 28.93
CA LEU A 438 -8.54 3.43 27.61
C LEU A 438 -7.96 4.58 26.77
N GLU A 439 -8.55 5.77 26.85
CA GLU A 439 -8.03 7.01 26.23
C GLU A 439 -6.62 7.31 26.73
N ARG A 440 -6.37 7.24 28.06
CA ARG A 440 -5.02 7.40 28.62
C ARG A 440 -4.05 6.32 28.17
N ALA A 441 -4.47 5.06 28.18
CA ALA A 441 -3.61 3.97 27.69
C ALA A 441 -3.27 4.11 26.19
N LEU A 442 -4.18 4.67 25.38
CA LEU A 442 -3.93 5.01 23.99
C LEU A 442 -3.02 6.24 23.83
N GLU A 443 -3.16 7.25 24.68
CA GLU A 443 -2.27 8.42 24.74
C GLU A 443 -0.84 7.99 25.10
N ASP A 444 -0.67 7.19 26.14
CA ASP A 444 0.63 6.65 26.59
C ASP A 444 1.27 5.80 25.47
N MET A 445 0.53 4.87 24.86
CA MET A 445 1.00 4.08 23.71
C MET A 445 1.29 4.94 22.47
N SER A 446 0.60 6.06 22.29
CA SER A 446 0.86 7.03 21.21
C SER A 446 2.18 7.77 21.47
N VAL A 447 2.44 8.18 22.70
CA VAL A 447 3.70 8.81 23.13
C VAL A 447 4.88 7.82 23.04
N GLU A 448 4.72 6.56 23.45
CA GLU A 448 5.74 5.54 23.25
C GLU A 448 6.03 5.32 21.76
N LYS A 449 5.00 5.15 20.93
CA LYS A 449 5.13 5.02 19.48
C LYS A 449 5.81 6.23 18.84
N GLN A 450 5.47 7.45 19.27
CA GLN A 450 6.05 8.69 18.77
C GLN A 450 7.54 8.79 19.17
N THR A 451 7.88 8.56 20.44
CA THR A 451 9.28 8.60 20.89
C THR A 451 10.14 7.49 20.29
N LEU A 452 9.56 6.33 19.96
CA LEU A 452 10.25 5.25 19.26
C LEU A 452 10.43 5.56 17.77
N LYS A 453 9.44 6.18 17.12
CA LYS A 453 9.54 6.72 15.76
C LYS A 453 10.64 7.78 15.67
N GLU A 454 10.70 8.73 16.59
CA GLU A 454 11.76 9.74 16.62
C GLU A 454 13.17 9.15 16.85
N LYS A 455 13.30 8.08 17.65
CA LYS A 455 14.58 7.37 17.82
C LYS A 455 15.03 6.77 16.48
N LEU A 456 14.13 6.08 15.77
CA LEU A 456 14.41 5.50 14.46
C LEU A 456 14.71 6.57 13.40
N GLU A 457 13.98 7.69 13.40
CA GLU A 457 14.24 8.83 12.51
C GLU A 457 15.62 9.46 12.79
N ARG A 458 16.03 9.57 14.06
CA ARG A 458 17.38 10.02 14.45
C ARG A 458 18.47 9.03 14.06
N GLU A 459 18.23 7.71 14.18
CA GLU A 459 19.18 6.70 13.70
C GLU A 459 19.32 6.73 12.17
N ILE A 460 18.22 6.77 11.43
CA ILE A 460 18.20 6.90 9.96
C ILE A 460 18.96 8.14 9.51
N GLU A 461 18.69 9.30 10.12
CA GLU A 461 19.38 10.55 9.77
C GLU A 461 20.87 10.50 10.16
N SER A 462 21.25 9.83 11.26
CA SER A 462 22.67 9.62 11.60
C SER A 462 23.40 8.73 10.58
N LEU A 463 22.76 7.65 10.11
CA LEU A 463 23.31 6.74 9.11
C LEU A 463 23.42 7.42 7.73
N LYS A 464 22.41 8.22 7.37
CA LYS A 464 22.37 9.00 6.13
C LYS A 464 23.45 10.09 6.10
N ASN A 465 23.67 10.81 7.21
CA ASN A 465 24.78 11.76 7.31
C ASN A 465 26.14 11.05 7.25
N ARG A 466 26.29 9.88 7.91
CA ARG A 466 27.53 9.08 7.81
C ARG A 466 27.78 8.55 6.40
N SER A 467 26.74 8.18 5.64
CA SER A 467 26.85 7.79 4.22
C SER A 467 27.28 8.98 3.38
N SER A 468 26.56 10.11 3.45
CA SER A 468 26.86 11.32 2.68
C SER A 468 28.25 11.89 2.98
N GLN A 469 28.72 11.79 4.22
CA GLN A 469 30.10 12.14 4.57
C GLN A 469 31.11 11.16 3.94
N SER A 470 30.86 9.85 4.01
CA SER A 470 31.73 8.84 3.38
C SER A 470 31.71 8.89 1.83
N GLU A 471 30.63 9.38 1.23
CA GLU A 471 30.51 9.68 -0.20
C GLU A 471 31.35 10.91 -0.56
N LYS A 472 31.20 12.03 0.17
CA LYS A 472 32.07 13.22 0.00
C LYS A 472 33.55 12.91 0.17
N GLU A 473 33.92 12.15 1.19
CA GLU A 473 35.30 11.70 1.43
C GLU A 473 35.86 10.79 0.31
N ARG A 474 35.00 10.16 -0.52
CA ARG A 474 35.42 9.48 -1.76
C ARG A 474 35.47 10.44 -2.93
N GLU A 475 34.44 11.26 -3.12
CA GLU A 475 34.41 12.27 -4.18
C GLU A 475 35.63 13.20 -4.12
N ASP A 476 35.99 13.68 -2.93
CA ASP A 476 37.08 14.65 -2.76
C ASP A 476 38.46 14.00 -2.95
N LYS A 477 38.59 12.70 -2.65
CA LYS A 477 39.76 11.90 -3.05
C LYS A 477 39.83 11.72 -4.56
N HIS A 478 38.73 11.35 -5.21
CA HIS A 478 38.70 11.19 -6.66
C HIS A 478 38.88 12.54 -7.40
N LYS A 479 38.40 13.66 -6.86
CA LYS A 479 38.70 15.01 -7.37
C LYS A 479 40.20 15.30 -7.26
N ALA A 480 40.82 15.02 -6.10
CA ALA A 480 42.26 15.18 -5.92
C ALA A 480 43.08 14.28 -6.87
N GLU A 481 42.72 13.00 -7.03
CA GLU A 481 43.34 12.07 -7.99
C GLU A 481 43.21 12.58 -9.43
N ILE A 482 42.02 13.05 -9.83
CA ILE A 482 41.75 13.61 -11.16
C ILE A 482 42.53 14.91 -11.39
N ASP A 483 42.62 15.80 -10.41
CA ASP A 483 43.33 17.07 -10.54
C ASP A 483 44.86 16.90 -10.49
N GLU A 484 45.37 15.90 -9.76
CA GLU A 484 46.78 15.48 -9.81
C GLU A 484 47.13 14.89 -11.19
N LEU A 485 46.28 14.00 -11.74
CA LEU A 485 46.44 13.47 -13.09
C LEU A 485 46.35 14.57 -14.17
N ARG A 486 45.43 15.53 -14.02
CA ARG A 486 45.35 16.72 -14.88
C ARG A 486 46.59 17.60 -14.77
N ARG A 487 47.18 17.71 -13.57
CA ARG A 487 48.43 18.45 -13.36
C ARG A 487 49.59 17.77 -14.08
N CYS A 488 49.78 16.46 -13.90
CA CYS A 488 50.78 15.68 -14.63
C CYS A 488 50.59 15.80 -16.15
N ALA A 489 49.40 15.54 -16.69
CA ALA A 489 49.13 15.63 -18.11
C ALA A 489 49.32 17.06 -18.68
N LYS A 490 49.07 18.10 -17.88
CA LYS A 490 49.33 19.51 -18.24
C LYS A 490 50.82 19.82 -18.23
N ASP A 491 51.57 19.32 -17.25
CA ASP A 491 53.02 19.51 -17.14
C ASP A 491 53.76 18.76 -18.27
N GLU A 492 53.31 17.55 -18.61
CA GLU A 492 53.75 16.78 -19.79
C GLU A 492 53.43 17.51 -21.11
N LEU A 493 52.18 17.96 -21.31
CA LEU A 493 51.79 18.74 -22.50
C LEU A 493 52.57 20.06 -22.63
N ASN A 494 52.92 20.70 -21.51
CA ASN A 494 53.76 21.89 -21.52
C ASN A 494 55.22 21.57 -21.87
N ALA A 495 55.75 20.42 -21.42
CA ALA A 495 57.08 19.96 -21.80
C ALA A 495 57.16 19.59 -23.29
N GLU A 496 56.15 18.89 -23.82
CA GLU A 496 56.07 18.56 -25.25
C GLU A 496 55.87 19.82 -26.12
N LYS A 497 55.00 20.76 -25.70
CA LYS A 497 54.87 22.07 -26.35
C LYS A 497 56.18 22.84 -26.37
N LYS A 498 56.90 22.90 -25.25
CA LYS A 498 58.21 23.55 -25.20
C LYS A 498 59.20 22.87 -26.14
N GLN A 499 59.26 21.54 -26.17
CA GLN A 499 60.11 20.81 -27.10
C GLN A 499 59.73 21.06 -28.57
N ALA A 500 58.44 21.23 -28.87
CA ALA A 500 57.96 21.61 -30.20
C ALA A 500 58.31 23.07 -30.54
N GLU A 501 58.18 24.00 -29.60
CA GLU A 501 58.57 25.41 -29.74
C GLU A 501 60.09 25.55 -29.95
N ASP A 502 60.92 24.83 -29.19
CA ASP A 502 62.38 24.78 -29.35
C ASP A 502 62.76 24.25 -30.75
N ARG A 503 62.12 23.16 -31.22
CA ARG A 503 62.31 22.63 -32.60
C ARG A 503 61.83 23.62 -33.68
N LEU A 504 60.74 24.35 -33.41
CA LEU A 504 60.15 25.31 -34.33
C LEU A 504 60.96 26.63 -34.37
N LEU A 505 61.67 26.96 -33.29
CA LEU A 505 62.68 28.02 -33.27
C LEU A 505 63.89 27.63 -34.11
N VAL A 506 64.51 26.46 -33.88
CA VAL A 506 65.67 26.00 -34.66
C VAL A 506 65.35 25.91 -36.16
N THR A 507 64.20 25.35 -36.54
CA THR A 507 63.80 25.29 -37.96
C THR A 507 63.44 26.66 -38.55
N LYS A 508 62.95 27.62 -37.74
CA LYS A 508 62.84 29.02 -38.16
C LYS A 508 64.20 29.68 -38.37
N GLU A 509 65.16 29.47 -37.47
CA GLU A 509 66.52 30.02 -37.57
C GLU A 509 67.27 29.45 -38.79
N GLU A 510 67.09 28.15 -39.09
CA GLU A 510 67.58 27.57 -40.34
C GLU A 510 66.93 28.20 -41.58
N LEU A 511 65.61 28.44 -41.55
CA LEU A 511 64.88 29.02 -42.67
C LEU A 511 65.22 30.50 -42.87
N THR A 512 65.32 31.30 -41.81
CA THR A 512 65.78 32.69 -41.91
C THR A 512 67.24 32.75 -42.31
N GLY A 513 68.10 31.82 -41.86
CA GLY A 513 69.48 31.69 -42.34
C GLY A 513 69.58 31.36 -43.83
N LYS A 514 68.65 30.56 -44.38
CA LYS A 514 68.52 30.29 -45.82
C LYS A 514 68.01 31.54 -46.57
N TYR A 515 66.96 32.19 -46.07
CA TYR A 515 66.40 33.40 -46.69
C TYR A 515 67.34 34.61 -46.64
N VAL A 516 68.12 34.80 -45.56
CA VAL A 516 69.13 35.88 -45.48
C VAL A 516 70.20 35.68 -46.54
N LYS A 517 70.72 34.45 -46.73
CA LYS A 517 71.65 34.15 -47.83
C LYS A 517 71.06 34.43 -49.20
N GLN A 518 69.81 33.99 -49.44
CA GLN A 518 69.10 34.31 -50.68
C GLN A 518 68.88 35.82 -50.87
N ILE A 519 68.64 36.57 -49.80
CA ILE A 519 68.50 38.04 -49.84
C ILE A 519 69.86 38.70 -50.10
N GLU A 520 70.97 38.21 -49.54
CA GLU A 520 72.33 38.69 -49.83
C GLU A 520 72.75 38.39 -51.29
N GLU A 521 72.36 37.23 -51.82
CA GLU A 521 72.56 36.85 -53.23
C GLU A 521 71.74 37.77 -54.15
N LEU A 522 70.43 37.89 -53.91
CA LEU A 522 69.53 38.78 -54.65
C LEU A 522 69.88 40.27 -54.47
N GLN A 523 70.50 40.67 -53.35
CA GLN A 523 71.01 42.03 -53.15
C GLN A 523 72.24 42.28 -54.01
N LYS A 524 73.19 41.34 -54.10
CA LYS A 524 74.34 41.44 -55.02
C LYS A 524 73.90 41.50 -56.48
N GLU A 525 72.96 40.64 -56.89
CA GLU A 525 72.37 40.70 -58.23
C GLU A 525 71.66 42.05 -58.48
N LYS A 526 70.87 42.53 -57.50
CA LYS A 526 70.18 43.83 -57.58
C LYS A 526 71.15 45.01 -57.59
N GLU A 527 72.30 44.94 -56.94
CA GLU A 527 73.34 45.96 -56.96
C GLU A 527 74.09 45.97 -58.30
N GLN A 528 74.35 44.80 -58.89
CA GLN A 528 74.87 44.67 -60.25
C GLN A 528 73.88 45.24 -61.28
N LEU A 529 72.62 44.80 -61.25
CA LEU A 529 71.53 45.32 -62.09
C LEU A 529 71.28 46.81 -61.87
N LYS A 530 71.48 47.33 -60.65
CA LYS A 530 71.43 48.77 -60.38
C LYS A 530 72.60 49.51 -61.03
N ALA A 531 73.82 49.01 -60.92
CA ALA A 531 74.98 49.65 -61.56
C ALA A 531 74.84 49.68 -63.09
N GLU A 532 74.31 48.60 -63.69
CA GLU A 532 73.95 48.56 -65.11
C GLU A 532 72.80 49.54 -65.45
N TYR A 533 71.73 49.56 -64.65
CA TYR A 533 70.60 50.47 -64.84
C TYR A 533 70.98 51.93 -64.65
N GLU A 534 71.81 52.29 -63.67
CA GLU A 534 72.23 53.66 -63.40
C GLU A 534 73.24 54.15 -64.45
N LYS A 535 74.08 53.26 -65.01
CA LYS A 535 74.84 53.52 -66.22
C LYS A 535 73.91 53.85 -67.41
N VAL A 536 73.00 52.94 -67.77
CA VAL A 536 72.05 53.14 -68.89
C VAL A 536 71.15 54.36 -68.66
N ARG A 537 70.72 54.62 -67.42
CA ARG A 537 69.92 55.80 -67.05
C ARG A 537 70.73 57.09 -67.17
N SER A 538 72.03 57.10 -66.89
CA SER A 538 72.88 58.29 -67.14
C SER A 538 73.04 58.56 -68.64
N GLU A 539 73.20 57.51 -69.45
CA GLU A 539 73.24 57.59 -70.92
C GLU A 539 71.89 58.05 -71.52
N LEU A 540 70.76 57.64 -70.94
CA LEU A 540 69.42 58.07 -71.38
C LEU A 540 69.03 59.46 -70.86
N SER A 541 69.35 59.79 -69.61
CA SER A 541 68.99 61.08 -69.00
C SER A 541 69.73 62.26 -69.65
N SER A 542 70.97 62.05 -70.10
CA SER A 542 71.70 63.06 -70.89
C SER A 542 71.08 63.29 -72.26
N ARG A 543 70.48 62.25 -72.87
CA ARG A 543 69.71 62.37 -74.13
C ARG A 543 68.33 63.00 -73.92
N LEU A 544 67.66 62.70 -72.81
CA LEU A 544 66.31 63.21 -72.51
C LEU A 544 66.33 64.71 -72.18
N GLN A 545 67.26 65.17 -71.34
CA GLN A 545 67.43 66.60 -71.03
C GLN A 545 67.61 67.41 -72.32
N SER A 546 68.46 66.91 -73.23
CA SER A 546 68.72 67.48 -74.56
C SER A 546 67.50 67.52 -75.50
N ALA A 547 66.38 66.91 -75.14
CA ALA A 547 65.13 66.91 -75.91
C ALA A 547 64.01 67.69 -75.19
N GLU A 548 63.91 67.57 -73.86
CA GLU A 548 62.87 68.24 -73.06
C GLU A 548 63.03 69.77 -73.06
N ASP A 549 64.26 70.28 -73.06
CA ASP A 549 64.53 71.73 -73.12
C ASP A 549 64.00 72.38 -74.41
N GLU A 550 63.95 71.64 -75.53
CA GLU A 550 63.40 72.13 -76.80
C GLU A 550 61.87 71.99 -76.87
N VAL A 551 61.29 70.94 -76.27
CA VAL A 551 59.82 70.78 -76.18
C VAL A 551 59.21 71.86 -75.27
N MET A 552 59.84 72.15 -74.13
CA MET A 552 59.37 73.16 -73.18
C MET A 552 59.33 74.57 -73.81
N ARG A 553 60.24 74.85 -74.74
CA ARG A 553 60.29 76.08 -75.53
C ARG A 553 59.08 76.25 -76.46
N LEU A 554 58.53 75.15 -76.97
CA LEU A 554 57.41 75.13 -77.93
C LEU A 554 56.04 75.11 -77.23
N SER A 555 55.87 74.29 -76.18
CA SER A 555 54.56 74.10 -75.52
C SER A 555 54.02 75.37 -74.86
N LYS A 556 54.88 76.31 -74.45
CA LYS A 556 54.47 77.55 -73.76
C LYS A 556 53.62 78.49 -74.63
N ILE A 557 53.68 78.37 -75.96
CA ILE A 557 52.94 79.23 -76.90
C ILE A 557 51.49 78.76 -77.12
N VAL A 558 51.19 77.49 -76.85
CA VAL A 558 49.87 76.88 -77.17
C VAL A 558 48.87 77.04 -76.00
N HIS A 559 49.29 77.55 -74.85
CA HIS A 559 48.47 77.60 -73.63
C HIS A 559 47.53 78.83 -73.55
N GLU A 560 47.40 79.62 -74.61
CA GLU A 560 46.68 80.91 -74.59
C GLU A 560 45.38 80.94 -75.44
N SER A 561 44.85 79.78 -75.90
CA SER A 561 43.68 79.73 -76.81
C SER A 561 42.53 78.77 -76.43
N GLU A 562 41.37 79.37 -76.08
CA GLU A 562 39.97 78.91 -76.33
C GLU A 562 39.36 77.72 -75.52
N GLN A 563 38.03 77.46 -75.62
CA GLN A 563 36.89 78.05 -74.84
C GLN A 563 35.53 77.30 -75.12
N GLY A 564 34.41 77.57 -74.39
CA GLY A 564 33.07 77.69 -75.04
C GLY A 564 31.71 77.27 -74.37
N LEU A 565 30.67 78.11 -74.60
CA LEU A 565 29.18 77.91 -74.62
C LEU A 565 28.39 77.68 -73.29
N GLY A 566 27.04 77.81 -73.17
CA GLY A 566 25.93 78.08 -74.13
C GLY A 566 24.56 78.49 -73.47
N SER A 567 23.42 78.57 -74.21
CA SER A 567 22.05 79.01 -73.76
C SER A 567 20.90 78.57 -74.74
N ALA A 568 19.57 78.88 -74.72
CA ALA A 568 18.63 79.82 -74.04
C ALA A 568 17.12 79.36 -74.14
N SER A 569 16.09 80.18 -73.76
CA SER A 569 14.63 79.92 -74.01
C SER A 569 13.75 81.21 -74.12
N SER A 570 12.57 81.19 -74.80
CA SER A 570 11.43 82.15 -74.60
C SER A 570 10.19 81.91 -75.51
N HIS A 571 8.97 81.91 -74.95
CA HIS A 571 7.69 82.20 -75.68
C HIS A 571 6.47 82.55 -74.77
N ILE A 572 6.69 83.00 -73.53
CA ILE A 572 5.74 82.81 -72.40
C ILE A 572 4.59 83.84 -72.31
N SER A 573 4.68 85.01 -72.96
CA SER A 573 3.92 86.20 -72.55
C SER A 573 2.39 86.14 -72.72
N ASN A 574 1.87 85.55 -73.80
CA ASN A 574 0.44 85.65 -74.15
C ASN A 574 -0.50 84.82 -73.25
N LEU A 575 0.04 83.90 -72.44
CA LEU A 575 -0.74 83.12 -71.47
C LEU A 575 -1.26 83.97 -70.30
N LYS A 576 -0.70 85.18 -70.10
CA LYS A 576 -0.77 85.92 -68.84
C LYS A 576 -2.11 86.65 -68.59
N GLU A 577 -2.86 87.01 -69.64
CA GLU A 577 -4.16 87.69 -69.46
C GLU A 577 -5.30 86.70 -69.17
N VAL A 578 -5.38 85.58 -69.91
CA VAL A 578 -6.39 84.53 -69.68
C VAL A 578 -6.28 83.97 -68.25
N SER A 579 -5.06 83.85 -67.74
CA SER A 579 -4.77 83.46 -66.35
C SER A 579 -5.52 84.32 -65.32
N ASN A 580 -5.62 85.63 -65.53
CA ASN A 580 -6.17 86.56 -64.53
C ASN A 580 -7.69 86.47 -64.40
N ARG A 581 -8.40 86.13 -65.49
CA ARG A 581 -9.87 85.98 -65.46
C ARG A 581 -10.29 84.66 -64.82
N LEU A 582 -9.58 83.57 -65.14
CA LEU A 582 -9.74 82.27 -64.50
C LEU A 582 -9.45 82.32 -62.99
N GLN A 583 -8.45 83.11 -62.57
CA GLN A 583 -8.08 83.26 -61.16
C GLN A 583 -9.25 83.73 -60.27
N ALA A 584 -10.10 84.66 -60.74
CA ALA A 584 -11.19 85.21 -59.94
C ALA A 584 -12.31 84.19 -59.66
N GLU A 585 -12.70 83.39 -60.66
CA GLU A 585 -13.70 82.32 -60.49
C GLU A 585 -13.12 81.13 -59.68
N LEU A 586 -11.83 80.85 -59.87
CA LEU A 586 -11.07 79.91 -59.06
C LEU A 586 -11.03 80.33 -57.58
N ASP A 587 -10.88 81.63 -57.27
CA ASP A 587 -10.84 82.13 -55.89
C ASP A 587 -12.22 82.16 -55.21
N LYS A 588 -13.33 82.34 -55.96
CA LYS A 588 -14.68 82.12 -55.42
C LYS A 588 -14.91 80.63 -55.09
N THR A 589 -14.63 79.74 -56.05
CA THR A 589 -14.84 78.29 -55.87
C THR A 589 -13.93 77.68 -54.81
N LYS A 590 -12.69 78.19 -54.64
CA LYS A 590 -11.82 77.84 -53.50
C LYS A 590 -12.44 78.15 -52.14
N ASN A 591 -13.17 79.26 -51.99
CA ASN A 591 -13.80 79.63 -50.72
C ASN A 591 -15.01 78.75 -50.40
N GLU A 592 -15.87 78.50 -51.39
CA GLU A 592 -17.00 77.56 -51.25
C GLU A 592 -16.51 76.13 -50.94
N LEU A 593 -15.41 75.69 -51.60
CA LEU A 593 -14.72 74.44 -51.31
C LEU A 593 -14.10 74.41 -49.89
N LYS A 594 -13.58 75.53 -49.39
CA LYS A 594 -12.99 75.65 -48.05
C LYS A 594 -14.06 75.46 -46.97
N ASP A 595 -15.22 76.11 -47.11
CA ASP A 595 -16.32 76.00 -46.16
C ASP A 595 -16.96 74.60 -46.19
N ALA A 596 -17.07 73.99 -47.37
CA ALA A 596 -17.47 72.59 -47.50
C ALA A 596 -16.44 71.65 -46.83
N LYS A 597 -15.14 71.92 -46.96
CA LYS A 597 -14.05 71.12 -46.38
C LYS A 597 -13.99 71.26 -44.84
N ILE A 598 -14.34 72.41 -44.28
CA ILE A 598 -14.48 72.59 -42.82
C ILE A 598 -15.63 71.72 -42.31
N LYS A 599 -16.83 71.85 -42.90
CA LYS A 599 -18.00 71.02 -42.52
C LYS A 599 -17.75 69.52 -42.67
N ALA A 600 -17.00 69.11 -43.70
CA ALA A 600 -16.58 67.72 -43.86
C ALA A 600 -15.62 67.25 -42.76
N ALA A 601 -14.70 68.12 -42.29
CA ALA A 601 -13.81 67.83 -41.17
C ALA A 601 -14.56 67.75 -39.83
N ASP A 602 -15.55 68.62 -39.60
CA ASP A 602 -16.38 68.60 -38.40
C ASP A 602 -17.21 67.31 -38.33
N LEU A 603 -17.88 66.93 -39.42
CA LEU A 603 -18.64 65.68 -39.52
C LEU A 603 -17.74 64.44 -39.39
N GLN A 604 -16.52 64.48 -39.92
CA GLN A 604 -15.53 63.42 -39.73
C GLN A 604 -15.11 63.30 -38.25
N ALA A 605 -14.92 64.42 -37.56
CA ALA A 605 -14.58 64.44 -36.13
C ALA A 605 -15.74 63.94 -35.24
N GLU A 606 -16.99 64.20 -35.59
CA GLU A 606 -18.15 63.60 -34.92
C GLU A 606 -18.29 62.11 -35.19
N LEU A 607 -18.10 61.68 -36.45
CA LEU A 607 -18.07 60.27 -36.85
C LEU A 607 -17.02 59.49 -36.06
N ASP A 608 -15.81 60.04 -35.92
CA ASP A 608 -14.72 59.38 -35.19
C ASP A 608 -14.92 59.41 -33.66
N LYS A 609 -15.52 60.47 -33.09
CA LYS A 609 -16.00 60.46 -31.70
C LYS A 609 -17.03 59.35 -31.47
N LEU A 610 -17.99 59.17 -32.38
CA LEU A 610 -19.00 58.11 -32.31
C LEU A 610 -18.38 56.71 -32.41
N LYS A 611 -17.40 56.51 -33.33
CA LYS A 611 -16.61 55.26 -33.40
C LYS A 611 -15.86 54.99 -32.10
N MET A 612 -15.21 55.99 -31.50
CA MET A 612 -14.51 55.82 -30.23
C MET A 612 -15.47 55.47 -29.10
N LEU A 613 -16.60 56.16 -28.98
CA LEU A 613 -17.64 55.85 -27.97
C LEU A 613 -18.17 54.42 -28.13
N HIS A 614 -18.47 54.00 -29.36
CA HIS A 614 -18.92 52.64 -29.66
C HIS A 614 -17.85 51.59 -29.33
N ASN A 615 -16.60 51.81 -29.75
CA ASN A 615 -15.47 50.91 -29.45
C ASN A 615 -15.23 50.78 -27.94
N THR A 616 -15.32 51.88 -27.17
CA THR A 616 -15.25 51.85 -25.71
C THR A 616 -16.39 51.03 -25.11
N LYS A 617 -17.65 51.27 -25.50
CA LYS A 617 -18.80 50.48 -25.02
C LYS A 617 -18.73 49.00 -25.39
N MET A 618 -18.20 48.66 -26.57
CA MET A 618 -17.97 47.27 -26.98
C MET A 618 -16.88 46.60 -26.13
N LYS A 619 -15.82 47.34 -25.76
CA LYS A 619 -14.80 46.85 -24.81
C LYS A 619 -15.35 46.67 -23.40
N GLU A 620 -16.17 47.60 -22.92
CA GLU A 620 -16.84 47.51 -21.61
C GLU A 620 -17.78 46.30 -21.55
N ALA A 621 -18.64 46.11 -22.56
CA ALA A 621 -19.55 44.97 -22.65
C ALA A 621 -18.80 43.64 -22.78
N SER A 622 -17.69 43.60 -23.54
CA SER A 622 -16.83 42.43 -23.67
C SER A 622 -16.13 42.08 -22.36
N ALA A 623 -15.56 43.08 -21.65
CA ALA A 623 -14.92 42.88 -20.36
C ALA A 623 -15.90 42.44 -19.25
N GLU A 624 -17.13 42.94 -19.28
CA GLU A 624 -18.20 42.53 -18.37
C GLU A 624 -18.69 41.10 -18.65
N GLN A 625 -18.79 40.70 -19.92
CA GLN A 625 -19.11 39.32 -20.28
C GLN A 625 -17.95 38.36 -19.92
N GLN A 626 -16.70 38.78 -20.14
CA GLN A 626 -15.50 38.06 -19.74
C GLN A 626 -15.46 37.84 -18.22
N ARG A 627 -15.76 38.88 -17.41
CA ARG A 627 -15.87 38.75 -15.95
C ARG A 627 -16.94 37.74 -15.51
N LYS A 628 -18.08 37.69 -16.19
CA LYS A 628 -19.15 36.71 -15.91
C LYS A 628 -18.71 35.29 -16.24
N LEU A 629 -17.98 35.09 -17.33
CA LEU A 629 -17.39 33.78 -17.68
C LEU A 629 -16.32 33.36 -16.67
N GLU A 630 -15.42 34.28 -16.26
CA GLU A 630 -14.40 34.01 -15.24
C GLU A 630 -15.01 33.73 -13.85
N GLN A 631 -16.08 34.42 -13.47
CA GLN A 631 -16.79 34.14 -12.22
C GLN A 631 -17.48 32.77 -12.28
N LEU A 632 -18.17 32.46 -13.39
CA LEU A 632 -18.81 31.15 -13.57
C LEU A 632 -17.79 30.01 -13.59
N SER A 633 -16.60 30.22 -14.17
CA SER A 633 -15.48 29.27 -14.09
C SER A 633 -15.06 29.02 -12.64
N LYS A 634 -14.82 30.09 -11.87
CA LYS A 634 -14.47 30.00 -10.44
C LYS A 634 -15.56 29.33 -9.59
N ASP A 635 -16.82 29.65 -9.83
CA ASP A 635 -17.97 29.06 -9.13
C ASP A 635 -18.11 27.56 -9.44
N LEU A 636 -17.78 27.15 -10.68
CA LEU A 636 -17.69 25.74 -11.07
C LEU A 636 -16.46 25.07 -10.44
N GLU A 637 -15.27 25.65 -10.55
CA GLU A 637 -14.02 25.15 -9.96
C GLU A 637 -14.14 24.94 -8.44
N LEU A 638 -14.81 25.86 -7.73
CA LEU A 638 -15.14 25.73 -6.30
C LEU A 638 -16.07 24.55 -6.05
N LYS A 639 -17.17 24.41 -6.81
CA LYS A 639 -18.11 23.28 -6.68
C LYS A 639 -17.46 21.93 -7.00
N TRP A 640 -16.63 21.86 -8.05
CA TRP A 640 -15.85 20.67 -8.38
C TRP A 640 -14.84 20.34 -7.28
N SER A 641 -14.15 21.34 -6.74
CA SER A 641 -13.19 21.17 -5.64
C SER A 641 -13.87 20.73 -4.34
N GLU A 642 -15.07 21.23 -4.05
CA GLU A 642 -15.86 20.84 -2.87
C GLU A 642 -16.49 19.46 -3.02
N THR A 643 -17.02 19.13 -4.20
CA THR A 643 -17.51 17.78 -4.53
C THR A 643 -16.37 16.78 -4.43
N LEU A 644 -15.22 17.04 -5.06
CA LEU A 644 -14.04 16.18 -4.97
C LEU A 644 -13.53 16.03 -3.52
N ARG A 645 -13.56 17.10 -2.72
CA ARG A 645 -13.23 17.05 -1.29
C ARG A 645 -14.21 16.17 -0.51
N SER A 646 -15.50 16.23 -0.84
CA SER A 646 -16.57 15.42 -0.25
C SER A 646 -16.40 13.93 -0.60
N GLU A 647 -16.22 13.59 -1.87
CA GLU A 647 -15.99 12.20 -2.29
C GLU A 647 -14.66 11.66 -1.76
N CYS A 648 -13.59 12.46 -1.73
CA CYS A 648 -12.34 12.08 -1.06
C CYS A 648 -12.49 11.93 0.47
N ALA A 649 -13.46 12.57 1.12
CA ALA A 649 -13.75 12.36 2.53
C ALA A 649 -14.55 11.06 2.75
N LYS A 650 -15.57 10.78 1.92
CA LYS A 650 -16.31 9.51 1.92
C LYS A 650 -15.39 8.32 1.67
N LEU A 651 -14.59 8.34 0.60
CA LEU A 651 -13.64 7.26 0.27
C LEU A 651 -12.61 7.02 1.39
N ARG A 652 -12.24 8.07 2.15
CA ARG A 652 -11.40 7.92 3.36
C ARG A 652 -12.17 7.28 4.50
N GLN A 653 -13.42 7.67 4.72
CA GLN A 653 -14.30 7.06 5.72
C GLN A 653 -14.56 5.58 5.42
N GLU A 654 -14.97 5.26 4.19
CA GLU A 654 -15.19 3.90 3.69
C GLU A 654 -13.94 3.03 3.83
N LEU A 655 -12.75 3.55 3.48
CA LEU A 655 -11.48 2.86 3.68
C LEU A 655 -11.14 2.65 5.17
N THR A 656 -11.48 3.59 6.05
CA THR A 656 -11.33 3.38 7.50
C THR A 656 -12.34 2.38 8.06
N GLU A 657 -13.59 2.40 7.60
CA GLU A 657 -14.62 1.45 8.01
C GLU A 657 -14.33 0.03 7.52
N GLN A 658 -13.82 -0.12 6.28
CA GLN A 658 -13.31 -1.38 5.75
C GLN A 658 -12.14 -1.88 6.61
N LYS A 659 -11.14 -1.04 6.88
CA LYS A 659 -9.99 -1.41 7.72
C LYS A 659 -10.40 -1.77 9.15
N GLU A 660 -11.38 -1.08 9.73
CA GLU A 660 -11.93 -1.46 11.03
C GLU A 660 -12.68 -2.79 10.98
N LYS A 661 -13.45 -3.05 9.92
CA LYS A 661 -14.14 -4.32 9.71
C LYS A 661 -13.15 -5.48 9.54
N GLU A 662 -12.09 -5.30 8.76
CA GLU A 662 -10.99 -6.26 8.59
C GLU A 662 -10.21 -6.48 9.89
N ASN A 663 -9.91 -5.43 10.66
CA ASN A 663 -9.32 -5.58 11.99
C ASN A 663 -10.24 -6.36 12.93
N ARG A 664 -11.56 -6.10 12.92
CA ARG A 664 -12.54 -6.81 13.75
C ARG A 664 -12.65 -8.29 13.36
N THR A 665 -12.69 -8.64 12.07
CA THR A 665 -12.72 -10.04 11.63
C THR A 665 -11.39 -10.75 11.88
N ALA A 666 -10.24 -10.09 11.70
CA ALA A 666 -8.94 -10.64 12.04
C ALA A 666 -8.79 -10.89 13.55
N LEU A 667 -9.26 -9.97 14.40
CA LEU A 667 -9.29 -10.16 15.86
C LEU A 667 -10.25 -11.29 16.28
N GLN A 668 -11.40 -11.44 15.62
CA GLN A 668 -12.31 -12.57 15.84
C GLN A 668 -11.69 -13.91 15.41
N HIS A 669 -10.98 -13.94 14.29
CA HIS A 669 -10.27 -15.14 13.82
C HIS A 669 -9.12 -15.52 14.76
N LEU A 670 -8.33 -14.54 15.23
CA LEU A 670 -7.28 -14.76 16.23
C LEU A 670 -7.85 -15.21 17.58
N ALA A 671 -9.04 -14.74 17.97
CA ALA A 671 -9.74 -15.24 19.16
C ALA A 671 -10.19 -16.70 18.99
N SER A 672 -10.76 -17.07 17.83
CA SER A 672 -11.13 -18.47 17.52
C SER A 672 -9.91 -19.39 17.58
N LEU A 673 -8.83 -19.05 16.86
CA LEU A 673 -7.58 -19.82 16.87
C LEU A 673 -7.01 -19.97 18.28
N LYS A 674 -7.04 -18.92 19.10
CA LYS A 674 -6.56 -18.97 20.48
C LYS A 674 -7.43 -19.90 21.34
N ASP A 675 -8.75 -19.86 21.19
CA ASP A 675 -9.66 -20.73 21.95
C ASP A 675 -9.56 -22.20 21.46
N GLU A 676 -9.30 -22.41 20.17
CA GLU A 676 -8.97 -23.72 19.57
C GLU A 676 -7.62 -24.27 20.07
N GLU A 677 -6.56 -23.44 20.15
CA GLU A 677 -5.27 -23.80 20.74
C GLU A 677 -5.40 -24.14 22.23
N ILE A 678 -6.22 -23.37 22.98
CA ILE A 678 -6.53 -23.64 24.38
C ILE A 678 -7.31 -24.95 24.52
N ALA A 679 -8.27 -25.24 23.63
CA ALA A 679 -9.03 -26.48 23.62
C ALA A 679 -8.16 -27.70 23.27
N ALA A 680 -7.31 -27.59 22.24
CA ALA A 680 -6.35 -28.62 21.86
C ALA A 680 -5.32 -28.89 22.99
N SER A 681 -4.85 -27.83 23.64
CA SER A 681 -3.95 -27.92 24.80
C SER A 681 -4.63 -28.63 25.98
N LYS A 682 -5.88 -28.26 26.31
CA LYS A 682 -6.69 -28.93 27.34
C LYS A 682 -6.88 -30.41 27.02
N ALA A 683 -7.31 -30.75 25.81
CA ALA A 683 -7.49 -32.14 25.38
C ALA A 683 -6.17 -32.94 25.41
N GLY A 684 -5.03 -32.31 25.09
CA GLY A 684 -3.70 -32.90 25.24
C GLY A 684 -3.33 -33.20 26.69
N TRP A 685 -3.59 -32.25 27.60
CA TRP A 685 -3.40 -32.44 29.04
C TRP A 685 -4.35 -33.49 29.62
N GLU A 686 -5.64 -33.46 29.27
CA GLU A 686 -6.64 -34.45 29.67
C GLU A 686 -6.24 -35.86 29.19
N LYS A 687 -5.78 -36.01 27.94
CA LYS A 687 -5.22 -37.27 27.44
C LYS A 687 -4.02 -37.71 28.26
N ARG A 688 -3.08 -36.80 28.57
CA ARG A 688 -1.89 -37.13 29.37
C ARG A 688 -2.26 -37.53 30.80
N VAL A 689 -3.23 -36.86 31.42
CA VAL A 689 -3.78 -37.23 32.74
C VAL A 689 -4.45 -38.60 32.70
N ASN A 690 -5.28 -38.88 31.69
CA ASN A 690 -5.89 -40.20 31.50
C ASN A 690 -4.86 -41.32 31.28
N ASP A 691 -3.81 -41.07 30.49
CA ASP A 691 -2.75 -42.06 30.26
C ASP A 691 -1.87 -42.27 31.52
N LEU A 692 -1.64 -41.24 32.33
CA LEU A 692 -1.02 -41.38 33.66
C LEU A 692 -1.93 -42.12 34.65
N MET A 693 -3.24 -41.89 34.64
CA MET A 693 -4.20 -42.66 35.44
C MET A 693 -4.21 -44.14 35.06
N LYS A 694 -4.14 -44.48 33.76
CA LYS A 694 -3.97 -45.87 33.29
C LYS A 694 -2.66 -46.48 33.75
N GLN A 695 -1.55 -45.74 33.68
CA GLN A 695 -0.26 -46.21 34.19
C GLN A 695 -0.29 -46.46 35.70
N ILE A 696 -0.94 -45.58 36.49
CA ILE A 696 -1.16 -45.78 37.93
C ILE A 696 -2.04 -47.01 38.18
N ALA A 697 -3.08 -47.24 37.37
CA ALA A 697 -3.91 -48.45 37.48
C ALA A 697 -3.11 -49.73 37.19
N MET A 698 -2.36 -49.77 36.08
CA MET A 698 -1.48 -50.89 35.73
C MET A 698 -0.38 -51.13 36.77
N LEU A 699 0.18 -50.07 37.37
CA LEU A 699 1.17 -50.21 38.43
C LEU A 699 0.56 -50.74 39.74
N LYS A 700 -0.68 -50.35 40.07
CA LYS A 700 -1.43 -50.93 41.20
C LYS A 700 -1.76 -52.41 40.96
N GLU A 701 -2.22 -52.75 39.76
CA GLU A 701 -2.51 -54.13 39.36
C GLU A 701 -1.24 -55.00 39.39
N ASN A 702 -0.12 -54.50 38.86
CA ASN A 702 1.17 -55.20 38.92
C ASN A 702 1.69 -55.34 40.36
N LEU A 703 1.52 -54.33 41.21
CA LEU A 703 1.88 -54.40 42.64
C LEU A 703 1.01 -55.45 43.36
N GLN A 704 -0.31 -55.41 43.18
CA GLN A 704 -1.25 -56.39 43.74
C GLN A 704 -0.94 -57.82 43.25
N ASN A 705 -0.56 -57.98 41.98
CA ASN A 705 -0.12 -59.26 41.43
C ASN A 705 1.24 -59.72 42.01
N SER A 706 2.16 -58.79 42.33
CA SER A 706 3.39 -59.14 43.06
C SER A 706 3.16 -59.47 44.52
N GLU A 707 2.22 -58.77 45.18
CA GLU A 707 1.79 -59.05 46.56
C GLU A 707 1.11 -60.43 46.65
N SER A 708 0.27 -60.79 45.66
CA SER A 708 -0.29 -62.15 45.53
C SER A 708 0.80 -63.21 45.40
N LYS A 709 1.77 -63.00 44.49
CA LYS A 709 2.88 -63.94 44.27
C LYS A 709 3.78 -64.08 45.49
N ILE A 710 4.11 -62.99 46.18
CA ILE A 710 4.87 -63.01 47.43
C ILE A 710 4.06 -63.71 48.52
N GLY A 711 2.74 -63.55 48.57
CA GLY A 711 1.85 -64.31 49.44
C GLY A 711 1.85 -65.81 49.14
N GLU A 712 1.77 -66.20 47.86
CA GLU A 712 1.86 -67.59 47.40
C GLU A 712 3.23 -68.21 47.71
N GLU A 713 4.33 -67.47 47.51
CA GLU A 713 5.69 -67.92 47.83
C GLU A 713 5.90 -68.03 49.34
N LEU A 714 5.41 -67.08 50.14
CA LEU A 714 5.47 -67.15 51.61
C LEU A 714 4.66 -68.33 52.16
N GLU A 715 3.47 -68.60 51.62
CA GLU A 715 2.65 -69.74 52.05
C GLU A 715 3.25 -71.08 51.57
N ARG A 716 3.97 -71.12 50.45
CA ARG A 716 4.83 -72.26 50.07
C ARG A 716 5.99 -72.45 51.04
N PHE A 717 6.80 -71.42 51.30
CA PHE A 717 7.89 -71.50 52.28
C PHE A 717 7.40 -71.93 53.66
N ARG A 718 6.20 -71.51 54.04
CA ARG A 718 5.53 -71.94 55.28
C ARG A 718 5.14 -73.43 55.24
N GLN A 719 4.60 -73.92 54.12
CA GLN A 719 4.30 -75.35 53.93
C GLN A 719 5.56 -76.21 53.91
N ASP A 720 6.62 -75.76 53.24
CA ASP A 720 7.93 -76.42 53.22
C ASP A 720 8.57 -76.44 54.62
N ALA A 721 8.49 -75.34 55.38
CA ALA A 721 8.97 -75.29 56.77
C ALA A 721 8.12 -76.15 57.73
N GLU A 722 6.81 -76.24 57.51
CA GLU A 722 5.89 -77.10 58.25
C GLU A 722 6.14 -78.60 57.93
N ALA A 723 6.50 -78.91 56.68
CA ALA A 723 6.89 -80.25 56.24
C ALA A 723 8.28 -80.64 56.77
N GLU A 724 9.25 -79.73 56.72
CA GLU A 724 10.59 -79.94 57.27
C GLU A 724 10.56 -80.06 58.80
N ARG A 725 9.73 -79.28 59.51
CA ARG A 725 9.50 -79.49 60.94
C ARG A 725 8.97 -80.89 61.20
N LYS A 726 7.99 -81.38 60.42
CA LYS A 726 7.46 -82.75 60.54
C LYS A 726 8.51 -83.82 60.20
N ARG A 727 9.41 -83.57 59.24
CA ARG A 727 10.53 -84.47 58.93
C ARG A 727 11.51 -84.55 60.10
N LEU A 728 11.92 -83.42 60.65
CA LEU A 728 12.80 -83.36 61.83
C LEU A 728 12.12 -83.95 63.07
N GLU A 729 10.82 -83.77 63.24
CA GLU A 729 10.00 -84.35 64.31
C GLU A 729 9.91 -85.88 64.17
N GLN A 730 9.82 -86.41 62.95
CA GLN A 730 9.93 -87.86 62.66
C GLN A 730 11.35 -88.40 62.84
N GLU A 731 12.38 -87.67 62.40
CA GLU A 731 13.79 -88.06 62.57
C GLU A 731 14.20 -88.06 64.05
N LEU A 732 13.69 -87.11 64.84
CA LEU A 732 13.90 -87.05 66.29
C LEU A 732 13.16 -88.19 67.00
N LEU A 733 11.94 -88.53 66.58
CA LEU A 733 11.20 -89.68 67.11
C LEU A 733 11.90 -91.01 66.77
N ALA A 734 12.33 -91.18 65.52
CA ALA A 734 13.11 -92.34 65.09
C ALA A 734 14.45 -92.43 65.82
N ALA A 735 15.14 -91.31 66.06
CA ALA A 735 16.36 -91.29 66.88
C ALA A 735 16.06 -91.62 68.36
N ALA A 736 14.92 -91.20 68.90
CA ALA A 736 14.49 -91.57 70.25
C ALA A 736 14.19 -93.07 70.36
N ASP A 737 13.54 -93.68 69.36
CA ASP A 737 13.36 -95.13 69.25
C ASP A 737 14.71 -95.86 69.11
N ASP A 738 15.65 -95.31 68.33
CA ASP A 738 17.00 -95.85 68.16
C ASP A 738 17.83 -95.77 69.45
N TYR A 739 17.63 -94.73 70.27
CA TYR A 739 18.18 -94.64 71.63
C TYR A 739 17.47 -95.57 72.62
N ALA A 740 16.15 -95.73 72.54
CA ALA A 740 15.38 -96.67 73.36
C ALA A 740 15.81 -98.12 73.06
N ASN A 741 16.01 -98.48 71.79
CA ASN A 741 16.55 -99.77 71.37
C ASN A 741 18.00 -99.98 71.87
N LYS A 742 18.87 -98.95 71.82
CA LYS A 742 20.22 -99.03 72.41
C LYS A 742 20.19 -99.18 73.93
N ILE A 743 19.25 -98.53 74.62
CA ILE A 743 19.03 -98.71 76.06
C ILE A 743 18.54 -100.13 76.35
N HIS A 744 17.55 -100.64 75.60
CA HIS A 744 17.07 -102.02 75.72
C HIS A 744 18.20 -103.04 75.54
N ILE A 745 19.03 -102.89 74.49
CA ILE A 745 20.20 -103.76 74.26
C ILE A 745 21.23 -103.64 75.40
N MET A 746 21.45 -102.43 75.95
CA MET A 746 22.31 -102.24 77.12
C MET A 746 21.72 -102.84 78.40
N GLU A 747 20.41 -102.83 78.56
CA GLU A 747 19.69 -103.46 79.67
C GLU A 747 19.71 -104.99 79.53
N GLU A 748 19.50 -105.54 78.33
CA GLU A 748 19.66 -106.97 78.05
C GLU A 748 21.09 -107.44 78.33
N VAL A 749 22.11 -106.71 77.86
CA VAL A 749 23.53 -107.02 78.16
C VAL A 749 23.83 -106.90 79.66
N GLN A 750 23.20 -105.95 80.39
CA GLN A 750 23.32 -105.88 81.84
C GLN A 750 22.60 -107.03 82.55
N VAL A 751 21.40 -107.43 82.11
CA VAL A 751 20.65 -108.57 82.63
C VAL A 751 21.39 -109.88 82.37
N GLU A 752 21.99 -110.07 81.19
CA GLU A 752 22.81 -111.24 80.89
C GLU A 752 24.10 -111.26 81.73
N LYS A 753 24.71 -110.09 81.97
CA LYS A 753 25.88 -109.95 82.86
C LYS A 753 25.53 -110.20 84.33
N ILE A 754 24.37 -109.76 84.80
CA ILE A 754 23.81 -110.07 86.12
C ILE A 754 23.48 -111.57 86.22
N LYS A 755 22.97 -112.18 85.15
CA LYS A 755 22.70 -113.61 85.09
C LYS A 755 24.00 -114.43 85.21
N LYS A 756 25.04 -114.06 84.44
CA LYS A 756 26.38 -114.68 84.55
C LYS A 756 27.00 -114.51 85.94
N LEU A 757 26.83 -113.34 86.57
CA LEU A 757 27.27 -113.12 87.96
C LEU A 757 26.47 -113.94 88.99
N LYS A 758 25.19 -114.25 88.74
CA LYS A 758 24.42 -115.21 89.55
C LYS A 758 24.88 -116.64 89.32
N GLU A 759 25.04 -117.05 88.06
CA GLU A 759 25.53 -118.39 87.68
C GLU A 759 26.92 -118.66 88.31
N GLN A 760 27.81 -117.66 88.36
CA GLN A 760 29.09 -117.74 89.08
C GLN A 760 28.89 -117.84 90.61
N LYS A 761 28.05 -116.98 91.21
CA LYS A 761 27.77 -117.03 92.66
C LYS A 761 27.17 -118.37 93.09
N ASP A 762 26.25 -118.92 92.31
CA ASP A 762 25.56 -120.16 92.64
C ASP A 762 26.51 -121.37 92.49
N GLN A 763 27.45 -121.34 91.53
CA GLN A 763 28.58 -122.29 91.45
C GLN A 763 29.53 -122.15 92.65
N GLU A 764 29.85 -120.94 93.10
CA GLU A 764 30.66 -120.71 94.31
C GLU A 764 29.97 -121.22 95.58
N MET A 765 28.63 -121.19 95.65
CA MET A 765 27.88 -121.79 96.75
C MET A 765 27.82 -123.33 96.68
N GLU A 766 27.79 -123.97 95.50
CA GLU A 766 27.88 -125.44 95.38
C GLU A 766 29.26 -125.97 95.84
N VAL A 767 30.34 -125.26 95.52
CA VAL A 767 31.69 -125.60 96.03
C VAL A 767 31.75 -125.43 97.55
N SER A 768 31.03 -124.46 98.11
CA SER A 768 30.99 -124.18 99.56
C SER A 768 30.26 -125.23 100.41
N PHE A 769 29.63 -126.25 99.80
CA PHE A 769 28.81 -127.25 100.52
C PHE A 769 29.43 -128.67 100.55
N ASN A 770 30.56 -128.90 99.87
CA ASN A 770 31.16 -130.24 99.71
C ASN A 770 32.50 -130.45 100.44
N GLU A 771 32.86 -129.59 101.39
CA GLU A 771 33.97 -129.82 102.35
C GLU A 771 33.46 -129.87 103.81
N LEU A 772 32.50 -130.77 104.05
CA LEU A 772 32.05 -131.25 105.36
C LEU A 772 31.77 -132.76 105.31
#